data_AF-A0A1W9WA56-F1
#
_entry.id   AF-A0A1W9WA56-F1
#
_cell.length_a   1.000
_cell.length_b   1.000
_cell.length_c   1.000
_cell.angle_alpha   90.00
_cell.angle_beta   90.00
_cell.angle_gamma   90.00
#
_symmetry.space_group_name_H-M   'P 1'
#
loop_
_entity.id
_entity.type
_entity.pdbx_description
1 polymer ?
#
loop_
_entity_poly.entity_id
_entity_poly.type
_entity_poly.pdbx_seq_one_letter_code
_entity_poly.pdbx_strand_id
1 'polypeptide(L)'
;MPTNIQKLIEHFKYNQDEYMRANYNETQTRRKFIDPFFMALGWDVSNEAGYALAYQQVVHEDAIKVGGATKAPDYSFRIGGVRKFFVEAKKPSVKLFHDVNSAFQLRRYGWSAKLSLSILTNFAELTIYDCRMKPNRIGDKASHARILYMTLDEYAHRWHEIADVFSPQAIMKGAFDKFSKSKKSKRGTAEVDDALLQEIETWRNLLAKNIALRNPDISHEQLNFGVQCVIDRIIFLRICEDRGIETYGRLMALQNGKNVYERFMHLCHQADIRYNSGLFHFRHEKGRPDISMDTITTNLTIDDKTLKDIFNGLYYPESPYEFSMIPADILGQVYEQFLGKVIRLTEGHRAKVEEKPEVKKAGGVYYTPTYIVDYIVAETVGKLLHCKSPKAIGHVKILDPACGSGTFLLQAYQFLLDWYLEYYSTHEPEKWAKKKKPPIRESGIRIQDSDLSGFRKPDRSKLAWQELGSWQLTLHERKRILIAHIHGVDIDRQAVEVTKLSLFLKVLEGENDASLQPTLIYERALPDLSDNIKCGNSLVGWDVLQESEVGSQESDMKNLNPFDWHAEFSTVMAAGGFDAIIGNPPYARIQTLVKFYPMQVDYFKKTYQSAKTGNYDIYVLFLEKCMQLMKKSGMLGFILPHKFFNAKFGRGVRKVISDKQAISHVVYFGAEQIFRNATTYTCLLCLHGTPQEKFVFVKINENDSMPETLNFIQNQIEHVSYEPAMIMQPQDDSAWHFYGAKTKLVLDKLYQQPQTLADATHKIFQGIATSADKIYVLRILKEGEETYLCYSKHMDKEIEIEKGLVKPFLMGKNVHRYEPVKPINVVIFPYQLEPNKATLMAQTFIQEHYPMGWKYLHANRKALEGRERGRMKGERFYAYIYPKNLLEFERVKIMTRDICDKPSMSIDVQGNLYHTTTLHSFVFKETCYENHKYFLGVCNSKILHFFLQATGTVLRGGYIRFLPLYLSPFPIRRIDFDNAAEIAMHEHMVSLVESMLDLNARLAVVKSPHEEVMLQRQIVATDRQIDMLVYSLYDLTESEIKIVEKNCNNQ
;
A
#
# COMPACT_ATOMS: atom_id res chain seq x y z
N MET A 1 -7.17 27.44 -32.65
CA MET A 1 -5.87 26.98 -33.16
C MET A 1 -4.97 28.20 -33.36
N PRO A 2 -3.71 28.16 -32.92
CA PRO A 2 -2.75 29.26 -33.09
C PRO A 2 -2.47 29.59 -34.58
N THR A 3 -2.25 30.87 -34.90
CA THR A 3 -2.00 31.34 -36.29
C THR A 3 -0.72 30.78 -36.91
N ASN A 4 0.29 30.47 -36.09
CA ASN A 4 1.52 29.80 -36.55
C ASN A 4 1.27 28.35 -37.02
N ILE A 5 0.33 27.62 -36.42
CA ILE A 5 -0.07 26.29 -36.91
C ILE A 5 -0.79 26.39 -38.26
N GLN A 6 -1.66 27.39 -38.46
CA GLN A 6 -2.30 27.62 -39.77
C GLN A 6 -1.25 27.82 -40.87
N LYS A 7 -0.24 28.67 -40.60
CA LYS A 7 0.88 28.89 -41.53
C LYS A 7 1.70 27.62 -41.79
N LEU A 8 1.95 26.79 -40.77
CA LEU A 8 2.65 25.51 -40.95
C LEU A 8 1.86 24.54 -41.83
N ILE A 9 0.53 24.47 -41.66
CA ILE A 9 -0.36 23.65 -42.49
C ILE A 9 -0.32 24.13 -43.95
N GLU A 10 -0.48 25.44 -44.17
CA GLU A 10 -0.42 26.04 -45.52
C GLU A 10 0.94 25.79 -46.18
N HIS A 11 2.04 25.96 -45.45
CA HIS A 11 3.38 25.71 -45.94
C HIS A 11 3.60 24.23 -46.31
N PHE A 12 3.08 23.31 -45.50
CA PHE A 12 3.16 21.88 -45.78
C PHE A 12 2.38 21.52 -47.05
N LYS A 13 1.14 22.02 -47.17
CA LYS A 13 0.29 21.78 -48.36
C LYS A 13 0.92 22.31 -49.63
N TYR A 14 1.47 23.53 -49.58
CA TYR A 14 2.07 24.17 -50.76
C TYR A 14 3.26 23.38 -51.32
N ASN A 15 4.04 22.71 -50.47
CA ASN A 15 5.24 21.97 -50.86
C ASN A 15 5.10 20.44 -50.68
N GLN A 16 3.86 19.93 -50.64
CA GLN A 16 3.59 18.53 -50.27
C GLN A 16 4.32 17.53 -51.18
N ASP A 17 4.35 17.77 -52.49
CA ASP A 17 5.01 16.88 -53.46
C ASP A 17 6.53 16.77 -53.22
N GLU A 18 7.16 17.80 -52.65
CA GLU A 18 8.57 17.77 -52.29
C GLU A 18 8.80 16.93 -51.03
N TYR A 19 7.96 17.10 -50.01
CA TYR A 19 8.08 16.39 -48.73
C TYR A 19 7.73 14.90 -48.81
N MET A 20 6.92 14.50 -49.80
CA MET A 20 6.57 13.11 -50.05
C MET A 20 7.66 12.32 -50.79
N ARG A 21 8.74 12.97 -51.25
CA ARG A 21 9.85 12.29 -51.94
C ARG A 21 10.67 11.42 -50.99
N ALA A 22 11.24 10.34 -51.53
CA ALA A 22 12.01 9.36 -50.74
C ALA A 22 13.27 9.94 -50.07
N ASN A 23 13.83 11.03 -50.61
CA ASN A 23 15.02 11.71 -50.08
C ASN A 23 14.70 12.65 -48.90
N TYR A 24 13.45 13.04 -48.70
CA TYR A 24 13.04 13.82 -47.53
C TYR A 24 13.09 12.93 -46.28
N ASN A 25 13.81 13.36 -45.26
CA ASN A 25 14.11 12.52 -44.10
C ASN A 25 13.35 12.95 -42.83
N GLU A 26 13.39 12.07 -41.84
CA GLU A 26 12.64 12.23 -40.59
C GLU A 26 13.17 13.43 -39.77
N THR A 27 14.48 13.65 -39.76
CA THR A 27 15.10 14.81 -39.11
C THR A 27 14.62 16.14 -39.69
N GLN A 28 14.47 16.23 -41.03
CA GLN A 28 13.89 17.41 -41.68
C GLN A 28 12.42 17.60 -41.29
N THR A 29 11.65 16.51 -41.20
CA THR A 29 10.25 16.52 -40.76
C THR A 29 10.12 17.05 -39.34
N ARG A 30 10.99 16.56 -38.44
CA ARG A 30 11.07 16.99 -37.05
C ARG A 30 11.30 18.50 -36.93
N ARG A 31 12.42 18.98 -37.49
CA ARG A 31 12.82 20.39 -37.39
C ARG A 31 11.85 21.37 -38.06
N LYS A 32 11.33 21.02 -39.23
CA LYS A 32 10.47 21.96 -40.01
C LYS A 32 9.02 22.00 -39.54
N PHE A 33 8.50 20.90 -38.98
CA PHE A 33 7.07 20.77 -38.72
C PHE A 33 6.72 20.32 -37.31
N ILE A 34 7.40 19.29 -36.78
CA ILE A 34 7.04 18.72 -35.48
C ILE A 34 7.50 19.61 -34.31
N ASP A 35 8.73 20.14 -34.34
CA ASP A 35 9.21 21.04 -33.28
C ASP A 35 8.34 22.31 -33.21
N PRO A 36 8.07 23.02 -34.34
CA PRO A 36 7.17 24.17 -34.33
C PRO A 36 5.74 23.83 -33.90
N PHE A 37 5.26 22.62 -34.20
CA PHE A 37 3.94 22.16 -33.78
C PHE A 37 3.81 22.06 -32.25
N PHE A 38 4.79 21.44 -31.59
CA PHE A 38 4.78 21.30 -30.13
C PHE A 38 5.13 22.62 -29.42
N MET A 39 5.98 23.46 -30.00
CA MET A 39 6.18 24.83 -29.51
C MET A 39 4.87 25.63 -29.52
N ALA A 40 4.04 25.48 -30.56
CA ALA A 40 2.72 26.13 -30.61
C ALA A 40 1.71 25.56 -29.60
N LEU A 41 1.90 24.33 -29.12
CA LEU A 41 1.15 23.76 -27.99
C LEU A 41 1.64 24.28 -26.63
N GLY A 42 2.69 25.10 -26.61
CA GLY A 42 3.27 25.72 -25.42
C GLY A 42 4.41 24.93 -24.78
N TRP A 43 4.95 23.92 -25.45
CA TRP A 43 6.12 23.16 -24.98
C TRP A 43 7.42 23.89 -25.27
N ASP A 44 8.33 23.89 -24.31
CA ASP A 44 9.70 24.34 -24.52
C ASP A 44 10.55 23.23 -25.16
N VAL A 45 10.45 23.12 -26.50
CA VAL A 45 11.16 22.09 -27.28
C VAL A 45 12.66 22.39 -27.38
N SER A 46 13.03 23.67 -27.53
CA SER A 46 14.41 24.11 -27.70
C SER A 46 15.12 24.45 -26.38
N ASN A 47 14.45 24.25 -25.25
CA ASN A 47 14.92 24.62 -23.90
C ASN A 47 15.30 26.10 -23.78
N GLU A 48 14.50 27.00 -24.39
CA GLU A 48 14.71 28.45 -24.34
C GLU A 48 14.59 29.01 -22.91
N ALA A 49 13.82 28.34 -22.03
CA ALA A 49 13.71 28.72 -20.63
C ALA A 49 14.96 28.37 -19.80
N GLY A 50 15.94 27.67 -20.38
CA GLY A 50 17.21 27.35 -19.73
C GLY A 50 17.09 26.35 -18.58
N TYR A 51 16.08 25.45 -18.61
CA TYR A 51 15.95 24.42 -17.60
C TYR A 51 17.13 23.44 -17.63
N ALA A 52 17.55 22.98 -16.45
CA ALA A 52 18.50 21.87 -16.36
C ALA A 52 17.93 20.61 -17.02
N LEU A 53 18.79 19.72 -17.51
CA LEU A 53 18.38 18.52 -18.27
C LEU A 53 17.32 17.67 -17.55
N ALA A 54 17.43 17.55 -16.22
CA ALA A 54 16.47 16.82 -15.40
C ALA A 54 15.04 17.39 -15.46
N TYR A 55 14.92 18.70 -15.71
CA TYR A 55 13.67 19.45 -15.72
C TYR A 55 13.25 19.92 -17.12
N GLN A 56 14.01 19.58 -18.16
CA GLN A 56 13.64 19.87 -19.54
C GLN A 56 12.26 19.29 -19.84
N GLN A 57 11.40 20.12 -20.42
CA GLN A 57 10.05 19.72 -20.76
C GLN A 57 10.02 18.75 -21.94
N VAL A 58 10.99 18.86 -22.85
CA VAL A 58 11.13 17.99 -24.01
C VAL A 58 12.58 17.54 -24.10
N VAL A 59 12.78 16.22 -24.14
CA VAL A 59 14.10 15.61 -24.35
C VAL A 59 14.10 14.93 -25.72
N HIS A 60 15.01 15.35 -26.58
CA HIS A 60 15.32 14.69 -27.85
C HIS A 60 16.37 13.60 -27.63
N GLU A 61 16.25 12.45 -28.27
CA GLU A 61 17.29 11.42 -28.16
C GLU A 61 18.39 11.54 -29.21
N ASP A 62 19.63 11.63 -28.74
CA ASP A 62 20.86 11.47 -29.50
C ASP A 62 21.00 10.01 -29.95
N ALA A 63 20.81 9.76 -31.24
CA ALA A 63 20.97 8.44 -31.81
C ALA A 63 22.44 7.97 -31.76
N ILE A 64 22.83 7.19 -30.75
CA ILE A 64 23.93 6.25 -30.93
C ILE A 64 23.41 5.10 -31.81
N LYS A 65 23.66 5.19 -33.11
CA LYS A 65 23.45 4.09 -34.05
C LYS A 65 24.42 2.95 -33.73
N VAL A 66 24.01 1.99 -32.91
CA VAL A 66 24.68 0.68 -32.84
C VAL A 66 23.96 -0.27 -33.78
N GLY A 67 24.60 -0.61 -34.90
CA GLY A 67 24.10 -1.65 -35.81
C GLY A 67 22.92 -1.26 -36.71
N GLY A 68 22.77 0.03 -37.07
CA GLY A 68 21.88 0.46 -38.16
C GLY A 68 20.40 0.74 -37.80
N ALA A 69 19.98 0.55 -36.55
CA ALA A 69 18.62 0.88 -36.08
C ALA A 69 18.65 1.90 -34.93
N THR A 70 17.83 2.96 -35.02
CA THR A 70 17.55 3.89 -33.92
C THR A 70 16.63 3.18 -32.92
N LYS A 71 17.01 3.12 -31.63
CA LYS A 71 16.33 2.26 -30.63
C LYS A 71 15.47 3.01 -29.61
N ALA A 72 15.32 4.31 -29.78
CA ALA A 72 14.66 5.18 -28.82
C ALA A 72 13.55 6.03 -29.47
N PRO A 73 12.56 6.50 -28.67
CA PRO A 73 11.57 7.44 -29.14
C PRO A 73 12.22 8.78 -29.50
N ASP A 74 11.72 9.42 -30.56
CA ASP A 74 12.28 10.69 -31.03
C ASP A 74 12.16 11.83 -30.01
N TYR A 75 11.09 11.83 -29.22
CA TYR A 75 10.84 12.83 -28.18
C TYR A 75 10.26 12.20 -26.91
N SER A 76 10.72 12.71 -25.77
CA SER A 76 10.15 12.44 -24.45
C SER A 76 9.65 13.74 -23.82
N PHE A 77 8.33 13.82 -23.58
CA PHE A 77 7.69 14.98 -22.97
C PHE A 77 7.52 14.78 -21.46
N ARG A 78 7.91 15.79 -20.67
CA ARG A 78 8.01 15.72 -19.21
C ARG A 78 7.47 16.98 -18.53
N ILE A 79 6.91 16.84 -17.34
CA ILE A 79 6.54 17.96 -16.46
C ILE A 79 7.11 17.71 -15.08
N GLY A 80 7.89 18.67 -14.56
CA GLY A 80 8.58 18.52 -13.27
C GLY A 80 9.52 17.31 -13.26
N GLY A 81 10.17 17.02 -14.40
CA GLY A 81 11.02 15.84 -14.58
C GLY A 81 10.28 14.51 -14.81
N VAL A 82 8.96 14.45 -14.56
CA VAL A 82 8.16 13.23 -14.75
C VAL A 82 7.68 13.11 -16.20
N ARG A 83 7.99 11.97 -16.83
CA ARG A 83 7.57 11.66 -18.20
C ARG A 83 6.05 11.49 -18.31
N LYS A 84 5.45 12.10 -19.34
CA LYS A 84 3.99 12.08 -19.59
C LYS A 84 3.62 11.28 -20.82
N PHE A 85 4.31 11.48 -21.94
CA PHE A 85 4.09 10.74 -23.18
C PHE A 85 5.35 10.76 -24.06
N PHE A 86 5.43 9.83 -25.00
CA PHE A 86 6.43 9.86 -26.08
C PHE A 86 5.82 10.39 -27.36
N VAL A 87 6.68 10.95 -28.22
CA VAL A 87 6.35 11.21 -29.63
C VAL A 87 7.36 10.47 -30.50
N GLU A 88 6.85 9.64 -31.40
CA GLU A 88 7.63 9.03 -32.47
C GLU A 88 7.36 9.80 -33.78
N ALA A 89 8.42 10.24 -34.44
CA ALA A 89 8.34 10.91 -35.73
C ALA A 89 8.52 9.90 -36.86
N LYS A 90 7.87 10.17 -37.99
CA LYS A 90 8.13 9.47 -39.26
C LYS A 90 8.21 10.46 -40.40
N LYS A 91 8.71 9.99 -41.54
CA LYS A 91 8.71 10.76 -42.78
C LYS A 91 7.27 10.93 -43.30
N PRO A 92 6.93 12.05 -43.96
CA PRO A 92 5.62 12.30 -44.56
C PRO A 92 5.12 11.20 -45.50
N SER A 93 6.02 10.53 -46.20
CA SER A 93 5.70 9.43 -47.12
C SER A 93 5.19 8.16 -46.43
N VAL A 94 5.37 8.01 -45.11
CA VAL A 94 4.88 6.86 -44.35
C VAL A 94 3.39 7.01 -44.04
N LYS A 95 2.59 5.99 -44.36
CA LYS A 95 1.14 5.97 -44.09
C LYS A 95 0.85 5.42 -42.70
N LEU A 96 0.76 6.29 -41.70
CA LEU A 96 0.60 5.92 -40.29
C LEU A 96 -0.69 5.17 -40.02
N PHE A 97 -1.75 5.42 -40.81
CA PHE A 97 -3.02 4.71 -40.66
C PHE A 97 -2.87 3.18 -40.78
N HIS A 98 -1.91 2.69 -41.58
CA HIS A 98 -1.69 1.28 -41.88
C HIS A 98 -0.33 0.73 -41.39
N ASP A 99 0.57 1.57 -40.89
CA ASP A 99 1.90 1.15 -40.47
C ASP A 99 1.90 0.46 -39.10
N VAL A 100 1.85 -0.87 -39.13
CA VAL A 100 1.88 -1.73 -37.94
C VAL A 100 3.20 -1.60 -37.18
N ASN A 101 4.33 -1.44 -37.87
CA ASN A 101 5.64 -1.43 -37.23
C ASN A 101 5.83 -0.15 -36.41
N SER A 102 5.48 1.01 -36.97
CA SER A 102 5.54 2.29 -36.25
C SER A 102 4.57 2.33 -35.07
N ALA A 103 3.35 1.81 -35.24
CA ALA A 103 2.38 1.69 -34.15
C ALA A 103 2.88 0.77 -33.03
N PHE A 104 3.43 -0.38 -33.38
CA PHE A 104 4.02 -1.33 -32.42
C PHE A 104 5.20 -0.71 -31.68
N GLN A 105 6.10 -0.03 -32.39
CA GLN A 105 7.29 0.61 -31.81
C GLN A 105 6.90 1.65 -30.75
N LEU A 106 6.03 2.61 -31.08
CA LEU A 106 5.57 3.61 -30.13
C LEU A 106 4.89 2.98 -28.91
N ARG A 107 4.01 1.99 -29.15
CA ARG A 107 3.29 1.30 -28.07
C ARG A 107 4.24 0.51 -27.17
N ARG A 108 5.30 -0.11 -27.73
CA ARG A 108 6.36 -0.79 -26.98
C ARG A 108 7.10 0.18 -26.05
N TYR A 109 7.44 1.38 -26.52
CA TYR A 109 8.03 2.41 -25.65
C TYR A 109 7.07 2.85 -24.54
N GLY A 110 5.85 3.24 -24.90
CA GLY A 110 4.87 3.70 -23.93
C GLY A 110 4.51 2.63 -22.89
N TRP A 111 4.33 1.38 -23.32
CA TRP A 111 4.07 0.22 -22.46
C TRP A 111 5.21 -0.01 -21.46
N SER A 112 6.46 -0.05 -21.96
CA SER A 112 7.64 -0.31 -21.11
C SER A 112 7.88 0.78 -20.07
N ALA A 113 7.59 2.04 -20.43
CA ALA A 113 7.69 3.19 -19.53
C ALA A 113 6.43 3.43 -18.67
N LYS A 114 5.45 2.52 -18.69
CA LYS A 114 4.16 2.63 -17.96
C LYS A 114 3.38 3.92 -18.27
N LEU A 115 3.51 4.43 -19.50
CA LEU A 115 2.80 5.63 -19.95
C LEU A 115 1.39 5.27 -20.41
N SER A 116 0.46 6.22 -20.23
CA SER A 116 -0.93 5.96 -20.58
C SER A 116 -1.22 6.24 -22.05
N LEU A 117 -0.62 7.29 -22.62
CA LEU A 117 -0.82 7.74 -24.00
C LEU A 117 0.52 8.08 -24.64
N SER A 118 0.64 7.94 -25.95
CA SER A 118 1.77 8.45 -26.74
C SER A 118 1.34 8.77 -28.18
N ILE A 119 2.12 9.60 -28.87
CA ILE A 119 1.79 10.16 -30.19
C ILE A 119 2.73 9.60 -31.26
N LEU A 120 2.19 9.20 -32.41
CA LEU A 120 2.94 8.88 -33.62
C LEU A 120 2.54 9.88 -34.70
N THR A 121 3.48 10.62 -35.26
CA THR A 121 3.19 11.70 -36.21
C THR A 121 4.24 11.86 -37.29
N ASN A 122 3.80 12.24 -38.48
CA ASN A 122 4.66 12.75 -39.56
C ASN A 122 4.20 14.15 -40.02
N PHE A 123 3.48 14.85 -39.12
CA PHE A 123 2.77 16.12 -39.35
C PHE A 123 1.59 16.05 -40.34
N ALA A 124 1.69 15.28 -41.43
CA ALA A 124 0.56 15.04 -42.33
C ALA A 124 -0.55 14.18 -41.68
N GLU A 125 -0.14 13.22 -40.87
CA GLU A 125 -0.97 12.33 -40.08
C GLU A 125 -0.48 12.38 -38.62
N LEU A 126 -1.41 12.47 -37.67
CA LEU A 126 -1.14 12.36 -36.24
C LEU A 126 -2.05 11.31 -35.62
N THR A 127 -1.45 10.42 -34.84
CA THR A 127 -2.14 9.33 -34.16
C THR A 127 -1.80 9.29 -32.69
N ILE A 128 -2.80 8.96 -31.87
CA ILE A 128 -2.65 8.82 -30.43
C ILE A 128 -3.02 7.40 -30.05
N TYR A 129 -2.13 6.73 -29.34
CA TYR A 129 -2.30 5.34 -28.91
C TYR A 129 -2.48 5.24 -27.40
N ASP A 130 -3.31 4.27 -26.98
CA ASP A 130 -3.34 3.76 -25.60
C ASP A 130 -2.15 2.82 -25.41
N CYS A 131 -1.26 3.18 -24.49
CA CYS A 131 -0.05 2.43 -24.21
C CYS A 131 -0.21 1.46 -23.04
N ARG A 132 -1.40 1.34 -22.45
CA ARG A 132 -1.69 0.44 -21.31
C ARG A 132 -2.05 -0.98 -21.73
N MET A 133 -1.99 -1.28 -23.03
CA MET A 133 -2.27 -2.61 -23.58
C MET A 133 -0.97 -3.23 -24.09
N LYS A 134 -0.64 -4.43 -23.58
CA LYS A 134 0.55 -5.20 -24.00
C LYS A 134 0.63 -5.27 -25.53
N PRO A 135 1.69 -4.72 -26.15
CA PRO A 135 1.82 -4.70 -27.59
C PRO A 135 2.16 -6.10 -28.12
N ASN A 136 1.52 -6.53 -29.21
CA ASN A 136 1.77 -7.81 -29.87
C ASN A 136 2.01 -7.58 -31.36
N ARG A 137 3.25 -7.75 -31.83
CA ARG A 137 3.62 -7.46 -33.22
C ARG A 137 2.88 -8.36 -34.22
N ILE A 138 2.70 -9.64 -33.91
CA ILE A 138 2.11 -10.63 -34.82
C ILE A 138 0.58 -10.50 -34.84
N GLY A 139 -0.02 -10.18 -33.69
CA GLY A 139 -1.48 -10.13 -33.52
C GLY A 139 -2.12 -8.75 -33.78
N ASP A 140 -1.38 -7.66 -33.61
CA ASP A 140 -1.96 -6.32 -33.63
C ASP A 140 -1.99 -5.71 -35.04
N LYS A 141 -3.10 -5.04 -35.36
CA LYS A 141 -3.21 -4.14 -36.52
C LYS A 141 -2.78 -2.72 -36.13
N ALA A 142 -2.46 -1.87 -37.10
CA ALA A 142 -2.12 -0.46 -36.85
C ALA A 142 -3.26 0.33 -36.16
N SER A 143 -4.51 -0.11 -36.29
CA SER A 143 -5.67 0.48 -35.59
C SER A 143 -5.82 0.01 -34.14
N HIS A 144 -5.10 -1.03 -33.72
CA HIS A 144 -5.21 -1.58 -32.37
C HIS A 144 -4.73 -0.55 -31.35
N ALA A 145 -5.52 -0.34 -30.30
CA ALA A 145 -5.29 0.67 -29.26
C ALA A 145 -5.16 2.12 -29.77
N ARG A 146 -5.52 2.42 -31.03
CA ARG A 146 -5.53 3.79 -31.56
C ARG A 146 -6.76 4.52 -31.05
N ILE A 147 -6.56 5.57 -30.28
CA ILE A 147 -7.63 6.40 -29.69
C ILE A 147 -8.03 7.52 -30.65
N LEU A 148 -7.05 8.11 -31.33
CA LEU A 148 -7.22 9.26 -32.19
C LEU A 148 -6.41 9.10 -33.47
N TYR A 149 -6.99 9.51 -34.58
CA TYR A 149 -6.34 9.67 -35.87
C TYR A 149 -6.83 10.99 -36.47
N MET A 150 -5.88 11.81 -36.94
CA MET A 150 -6.16 13.07 -37.64
C MET A 150 -5.21 13.23 -38.81
N THR A 151 -5.78 13.72 -39.91
CA THR A 151 -5.05 14.21 -41.08
C THR A 151 -4.81 15.71 -40.99
N LEU A 152 -3.91 16.22 -41.83
CA LEU A 152 -3.53 17.63 -41.89
C LEU A 152 -4.73 18.59 -42.03
N ASP A 153 -5.75 18.19 -42.80
CA ASP A 153 -6.95 19.00 -43.04
C ASP A 153 -7.84 19.13 -41.79
N GLU A 154 -7.77 18.15 -40.90
CA GLU A 154 -8.62 18.10 -39.70
C GLU A 154 -8.08 18.94 -38.55
N TYR A 155 -6.81 19.34 -38.59
CA TYR A 155 -6.17 20.09 -37.50
C TYR A 155 -6.91 21.38 -37.18
N ALA A 156 -7.43 22.09 -38.19
CA ALA A 156 -8.12 23.36 -38.01
C ALA A 156 -9.37 23.25 -37.11
N HIS A 157 -10.16 22.19 -37.30
CA HIS A 157 -11.43 22.00 -36.59
C HIS A 157 -11.28 21.14 -35.32
N ARG A 158 -10.24 20.31 -35.23
CA ARG A 158 -10.04 19.33 -34.14
C ARG A 158 -8.84 19.63 -33.25
N TRP A 159 -8.24 20.83 -33.38
CA TRP A 159 -7.10 21.29 -32.56
C TRP A 159 -7.32 21.13 -31.05
N HIS A 160 -8.53 21.40 -30.57
CA HIS A 160 -8.89 21.34 -29.15
C HIS A 160 -8.71 19.91 -28.58
N GLU A 161 -8.95 18.86 -29.36
CA GLU A 161 -8.73 17.46 -28.95
C GLU A 161 -7.26 17.15 -28.64
N ILE A 162 -6.32 17.93 -29.18
CA ILE A 162 -4.88 17.85 -28.87
C ILE A 162 -4.52 18.82 -27.75
N ALA A 163 -4.83 20.12 -27.94
CA ALA A 163 -4.36 21.17 -27.06
C ALA A 163 -4.90 21.05 -25.62
N ASP A 164 -6.16 20.63 -25.48
CA ASP A 164 -6.81 20.50 -24.17
C ASP A 164 -6.36 19.24 -23.42
N VAL A 165 -5.53 18.40 -24.04
CA VAL A 165 -5.04 17.14 -23.45
C VAL A 165 -3.51 17.14 -23.31
N PHE A 166 -2.78 17.54 -24.36
CA PHE A 166 -1.32 17.39 -24.48
C PHE A 166 -0.52 18.69 -24.28
N SER A 167 -1.16 19.85 -24.04
CA SER A 167 -0.41 21.06 -23.68
C SER A 167 0.11 20.99 -22.24
N PRO A 168 1.23 21.66 -21.89
CA PRO A 168 1.75 21.66 -20.52
C PRO A 168 0.72 22.15 -19.51
N GLN A 169 -0.01 23.21 -19.85
CA GLN A 169 -1.06 23.77 -18.99
C GLN A 169 -2.23 22.81 -18.78
N ALA A 170 -2.66 22.10 -19.83
CA ALA A 170 -3.73 21.11 -19.72
C ALA A 170 -3.33 19.92 -18.84
N ILE A 171 -2.10 19.43 -19.00
CA ILE A 171 -1.57 18.34 -18.18
C ILE A 171 -1.47 18.76 -16.71
N MET A 172 -0.94 19.96 -16.42
CA MET A 172 -0.87 20.48 -15.04
C MET A 172 -2.26 20.64 -14.40
N LYS A 173 -3.30 20.93 -15.19
CA LYS A 173 -4.70 20.99 -14.74
C LYS A 173 -5.39 19.61 -14.67
N GLY A 174 -4.66 18.52 -14.92
CA GLY A 174 -5.16 17.15 -14.82
C GLY A 174 -6.03 16.68 -16.00
N ALA A 175 -6.08 17.42 -17.12
CA ALA A 175 -6.90 17.06 -18.26
C ALA A 175 -6.43 15.77 -18.95
N PHE A 176 -5.12 15.58 -19.06
CA PHE A 176 -4.50 14.37 -19.61
C PHE A 176 -4.92 13.09 -18.88
N ASP A 177 -4.87 13.10 -17.54
CA ASP A 177 -5.24 11.94 -16.72
C ASP A 177 -6.74 11.65 -16.80
N LYS A 178 -7.59 12.70 -16.83
CA LYS A 178 -9.03 12.55 -17.04
C LYS A 178 -9.34 11.95 -18.41
N PHE A 179 -8.70 12.44 -19.47
CA PHE A 179 -8.87 11.92 -20.82
C PHE A 179 -8.48 10.44 -20.89
N SER A 180 -7.31 10.08 -20.35
CA SER A 180 -6.83 8.70 -20.28
C SER A 180 -7.76 7.77 -19.49
N LYS A 181 -8.30 8.22 -18.35
CA LYS A 181 -9.27 7.46 -17.54
C LYS A 181 -10.62 7.27 -18.26
N SER A 182 -11.12 8.31 -18.93
CA SER A 182 -12.40 8.26 -19.65
C SER A 182 -12.42 7.27 -20.83
N LYS A 183 -11.25 7.05 -21.45
CA LYS A 183 -11.07 6.11 -22.58
C LYS A 183 -10.69 4.69 -22.15
N LYS A 184 -10.73 4.37 -20.84
CA LYS A 184 -10.41 3.04 -20.32
C LYS A 184 -11.36 1.99 -20.93
N SER A 185 -10.82 1.03 -21.67
CA SER A 185 -11.62 -0.08 -22.18
C SER A 185 -12.16 -0.91 -20.99
N LYS A 186 -13.42 -1.36 -21.08
CA LYS A 186 -14.11 -2.05 -19.98
C LYS A 186 -13.62 -3.49 -19.72
N ARG A 187 -12.56 -3.99 -20.39
CA ARG A 187 -12.01 -5.34 -20.19
C ARG A 187 -10.51 -5.40 -20.53
N GLY A 188 -9.70 -5.89 -19.58
CA GLY A 188 -8.47 -6.64 -19.88
C GLY A 188 -7.12 -5.91 -20.00
N THR A 189 -6.93 -4.69 -19.49
CA THR A 189 -5.60 -4.07 -19.45
C THR A 189 -4.80 -4.62 -18.26
N ALA A 190 -3.91 -5.59 -18.49
CA ALA A 190 -2.84 -5.90 -17.53
C ALA A 190 -1.87 -4.72 -17.48
N GLU A 191 -1.39 -4.32 -16.30
CA GLU A 191 -0.32 -3.33 -16.19
C GLU A 191 1.04 -3.99 -16.58
N VAL A 192 2.05 -3.19 -16.94
CA VAL A 192 3.35 -3.72 -17.44
C VAL A 192 4.11 -4.52 -16.39
N ASP A 193 3.98 -4.15 -15.12
CA ASP A 193 4.45 -4.88 -13.95
C ASP A 193 3.81 -6.28 -13.87
N ASP A 194 2.49 -6.39 -13.96
CA ASP A 194 1.77 -7.68 -13.92
C ASP A 194 2.24 -8.61 -15.05
N ALA A 195 2.38 -8.06 -16.26
CA ALA A 195 2.81 -8.83 -17.43
C ALA A 195 4.28 -9.27 -17.36
N LEU A 196 5.17 -8.37 -16.92
CA LEU A 196 6.59 -8.68 -16.75
C LEU A 196 6.79 -9.70 -15.62
N LEU A 197 6.06 -9.55 -14.51
CA LEU A 197 6.04 -10.52 -13.42
C LEU A 197 5.64 -11.90 -13.92
N GLN A 198 4.56 -12.01 -14.68
CA GLN A 198 4.11 -13.29 -15.23
C GLN A 198 5.19 -13.94 -16.12
N GLU A 199 5.93 -13.13 -16.87
CA GLU A 199 7.03 -13.61 -17.73
C GLU A 199 8.20 -14.12 -16.90
N ILE A 200 8.62 -13.38 -15.88
CA ILE A 200 9.68 -13.79 -14.94
C ILE A 200 9.25 -15.03 -14.15
N GLU A 201 7.98 -15.15 -13.74
CA GLU A 201 7.45 -16.35 -13.10
C GLU A 201 7.49 -17.57 -14.04
N THR A 202 7.25 -17.35 -15.32
CA THR A 202 7.37 -18.40 -16.34
C THR A 202 8.82 -18.88 -16.47
N TRP A 203 9.78 -17.95 -16.56
CA TRP A 203 11.22 -18.28 -16.58
C TRP A 203 11.65 -18.99 -15.31
N ARG A 204 11.20 -18.53 -14.14
CA ARG A 204 11.46 -19.17 -12.84
C ARG A 204 10.99 -20.62 -12.82
N ASN A 205 9.78 -20.87 -13.30
CA ASN A 205 9.23 -22.23 -13.33
C ASN A 205 10.01 -23.14 -14.30
N LEU A 206 10.38 -22.62 -15.47
CA LEU A 206 11.21 -23.33 -16.44
C LEU A 206 12.59 -23.69 -15.88
N LEU A 207 13.30 -22.70 -15.33
CA LEU A 207 14.61 -22.88 -14.70
C LEU A 207 14.54 -23.82 -13.50
N ALA A 208 13.56 -23.62 -12.60
CA ALA A 208 13.41 -24.45 -11.40
C ALA A 208 13.22 -25.93 -11.75
N LYS A 209 12.35 -26.23 -12.72
CA LYS A 209 12.14 -27.62 -13.19
C LYS A 209 13.37 -28.19 -13.87
N ASN A 210 14.04 -27.41 -14.71
CA ASN A 210 15.21 -27.90 -15.45
C ASN A 210 16.41 -28.13 -14.52
N ILE A 211 16.71 -27.16 -13.65
CA ILE A 211 17.82 -27.24 -12.69
C ILE A 211 17.58 -28.41 -11.72
N ALA A 212 16.37 -28.56 -11.16
CA ALA A 212 16.07 -29.70 -10.30
C ALA A 212 16.26 -31.05 -11.03
N LEU A 213 15.85 -31.14 -12.30
CA LEU A 213 15.98 -32.36 -13.09
C LEU A 213 17.44 -32.70 -13.43
N ARG A 214 18.27 -31.70 -13.72
CA ARG A 214 19.65 -31.89 -14.19
C ARG A 214 20.70 -31.92 -13.09
N ASN A 215 20.33 -31.49 -11.88
CA ASN A 215 21.22 -31.40 -10.73
C ASN A 215 20.57 -32.18 -9.57
N PRO A 216 20.73 -33.51 -9.51
CA PRO A 216 20.02 -34.36 -8.54
C PRO A 216 20.42 -34.06 -7.08
N ASP A 217 21.65 -33.60 -6.86
CA ASP A 217 22.18 -33.30 -5.53
C ASP A 217 21.88 -31.86 -5.06
N ILE A 218 21.16 -31.07 -5.86
CA ILE A 218 20.86 -29.68 -5.51
C ILE A 218 19.86 -29.61 -4.35
N SER A 219 20.22 -28.89 -3.28
CA SER A 219 19.30 -28.65 -2.18
C SER A 219 18.21 -27.66 -2.56
N HIS A 220 17.12 -27.65 -1.77
CA HIS A 220 16.05 -26.67 -1.90
C HIS A 220 16.55 -25.21 -1.83
N GLU A 221 17.49 -24.92 -0.92
CA GLU A 221 18.08 -23.59 -0.74
C GLU A 221 18.93 -23.21 -1.96
N GLN A 222 19.79 -24.13 -2.41
CA GLN A 222 20.64 -23.94 -3.58
C GLN A 222 19.83 -23.75 -4.87
N LEU A 223 18.71 -24.49 -5.02
CA LEU A 223 17.82 -24.34 -6.17
C LEU A 223 17.17 -22.96 -6.21
N ASN A 224 16.62 -22.49 -5.08
CA ASN A 224 16.03 -21.15 -5.01
C ASN A 224 17.07 -20.06 -5.32
N PHE A 225 18.24 -20.15 -4.69
CA PHE A 225 19.34 -19.21 -4.94
C PHE A 225 19.80 -19.24 -6.40
N GLY A 226 20.06 -20.42 -6.95
CA GLY A 226 20.58 -20.59 -8.32
C GLY A 226 19.62 -20.08 -9.39
N VAL A 227 18.32 -20.40 -9.29
CA VAL A 227 17.29 -19.88 -10.21
C VAL A 227 17.25 -18.36 -10.17
N GLN A 228 17.28 -17.77 -8.98
CA GLN A 228 17.23 -16.32 -8.78
C GLN A 228 18.44 -15.63 -9.41
N CYS A 229 19.65 -16.06 -9.05
CA CYS A 229 20.87 -15.44 -9.56
C CYS A 229 20.98 -15.53 -11.09
N VAL A 230 20.51 -16.63 -11.70
CA VAL A 230 20.48 -16.74 -13.16
C VAL A 230 19.53 -15.71 -13.78
N ILE A 231 18.32 -15.55 -13.24
CA ILE A 231 17.36 -14.54 -13.72
C ILE A 231 17.91 -13.13 -13.57
N ASP A 232 18.46 -12.80 -12.40
CA ASP A 232 18.98 -11.47 -12.09
C ASP A 232 20.14 -11.07 -13.01
N ARG A 233 21.04 -12.01 -13.31
CA ARG A 233 22.14 -11.79 -14.26
C ARG A 233 21.64 -11.57 -15.68
N ILE A 234 20.67 -12.36 -16.13
CA ILE A 234 20.07 -12.22 -17.46
C ILE A 234 19.42 -10.84 -17.60
N ILE A 235 18.60 -10.44 -16.62
CA ILE A 235 17.92 -9.14 -16.63
C ILE A 235 18.94 -8.00 -16.57
N PHE A 236 19.93 -8.06 -15.68
CA PHE A 236 20.97 -7.05 -15.58
C PHE A 236 21.71 -6.85 -16.91
N LEU A 237 22.22 -7.93 -17.49
CA LEU A 237 22.96 -7.88 -18.75
C LEU A 237 22.08 -7.38 -19.90
N ARG A 238 20.81 -7.79 -19.94
CA ARG A 238 19.87 -7.32 -20.95
C ARG A 238 19.60 -5.82 -20.85
N ILE A 239 19.47 -5.29 -19.64
CA ILE A 239 19.34 -3.84 -19.43
C ILE A 239 20.62 -3.11 -19.85
N CYS A 240 21.80 -3.66 -19.54
CA CYS A 240 23.07 -3.08 -19.99
C CYS A 240 23.18 -3.04 -21.53
N GLU A 241 22.71 -4.08 -22.22
CA GLU A 241 22.66 -4.10 -23.68
C GLU A 241 21.71 -3.04 -24.27
N ASP A 242 20.51 -2.87 -23.68
CA ASP A 242 19.53 -1.88 -24.16
C ASP A 242 19.94 -0.43 -23.86
N ARG A 243 20.73 -0.22 -22.81
CA ARG A 243 21.34 1.09 -22.51
C ARG A 243 22.60 1.37 -23.34
N GLY A 244 23.02 0.46 -24.20
CA GLY A 244 24.25 0.61 -25.00
C GLY A 244 25.52 0.62 -24.15
N ILE A 245 25.46 0.06 -22.94
CA ILE A 245 26.62 -0.22 -22.09
C ILE A 245 27.31 -1.49 -22.59
N GLU A 246 26.52 -2.51 -22.92
CA GLU A 246 26.97 -3.75 -23.57
C GLU A 246 26.59 -3.76 -25.04
N THR A 247 27.33 -4.53 -25.84
CA THR A 247 26.96 -4.76 -27.25
C THR A 247 25.61 -5.46 -27.31
N TYR A 248 24.64 -4.84 -27.99
CA TYR A 248 23.30 -5.40 -28.13
C TYR A 248 23.30 -6.77 -28.82
N GLY A 249 22.50 -7.71 -28.29
CA GLY A 249 22.35 -9.05 -28.87
C GLY A 249 23.43 -10.02 -28.43
N ARG A 250 24.25 -9.66 -27.43
CA ARG A 250 25.33 -10.50 -26.92
C ARG A 250 24.78 -11.76 -26.22
N LEU A 251 23.72 -11.65 -25.41
CA LEU A 251 23.03 -12.84 -24.88
C LEU A 251 22.32 -13.62 -26.00
N MET A 252 21.72 -12.95 -26.98
CA MET A 252 21.04 -13.60 -28.12
C MET A 252 22.03 -14.48 -28.91
N ALA A 253 23.25 -13.98 -29.14
CA ALA A 253 24.31 -14.71 -29.86
C ALA A 253 24.74 -16.01 -29.16
N LEU A 254 24.42 -16.20 -27.88
CA LEU A 254 24.68 -17.45 -27.18
C LEU A 254 23.85 -18.62 -27.75
N GLN A 255 22.71 -18.33 -28.37
CA GLN A 255 21.82 -19.34 -28.94
C GLN A 255 22.41 -20.09 -30.15
N ASN A 256 23.38 -19.49 -30.84
CA ASN A 256 23.99 -20.01 -32.07
C ASN A 256 24.91 -21.23 -31.83
N GLY A 257 25.14 -21.63 -30.58
CA GLY A 257 26.00 -22.75 -30.21
C GLY A 257 25.32 -23.80 -29.35
N LYS A 258 26.11 -24.82 -28.98
CA LYS A 258 25.83 -25.76 -27.89
C LYS A 258 26.43 -25.22 -26.58
N ASN A 259 26.06 -25.82 -25.44
CA ASN A 259 26.56 -25.46 -24.10
C ASN A 259 26.28 -23.99 -23.77
N VAL A 260 25.05 -23.56 -23.99
CA VAL A 260 24.60 -22.17 -23.85
C VAL A 260 24.88 -21.65 -22.43
N TYR A 261 24.66 -22.48 -21.41
CA TYR A 261 24.88 -22.08 -20.01
C TYR A 261 26.36 -21.82 -19.69
N GLU A 262 27.26 -22.69 -20.14
CA GLU A 262 28.71 -22.52 -19.95
C GLU A 262 29.20 -21.22 -20.60
N ARG A 263 28.73 -20.93 -21.83
CA ARG A 263 29.04 -19.67 -22.51
C ARG A 263 28.42 -18.46 -21.82
N PHE A 264 27.22 -18.60 -21.25
CA PHE A 264 26.60 -17.57 -20.43
C PHE A 264 27.41 -17.29 -19.16
N MET A 265 27.93 -18.33 -18.49
CA MET A 265 28.81 -18.16 -17.33
C MET A 265 30.14 -17.49 -17.69
N HIS A 266 30.72 -17.81 -18.86
CA HIS A 266 31.90 -17.09 -19.35
C HIS A 266 31.63 -15.59 -19.52
N LEU A 267 30.45 -15.24 -20.05
CA LEU A 267 30.01 -13.85 -20.17
C LEU A 267 29.78 -13.19 -18.79
N CYS A 268 29.27 -13.94 -17.81
CA CYS A 268 29.15 -13.48 -16.43
C CYS A 268 30.52 -13.20 -15.78
N HIS A 269 31.53 -14.04 -16.02
CA HIS A 269 32.90 -13.79 -15.54
C HIS A 269 33.51 -12.52 -16.17
N GLN A 270 33.21 -12.25 -17.45
CA GLN A 270 33.63 -11.00 -18.10
C GLN A 270 32.91 -9.78 -17.51
N ALA A 271 31.62 -9.93 -17.17
CA ALA A 271 30.84 -8.88 -16.52
C ALA A 271 31.37 -8.55 -15.11
N ASP A 272 31.87 -9.54 -14.35
CA ASP A 272 32.47 -9.32 -13.02
C ASP A 272 33.63 -8.32 -13.05
N ILE A 273 34.50 -8.45 -14.06
CA ILE A 273 35.65 -7.56 -14.26
C ILE A 273 35.19 -6.11 -14.46
N ARG A 274 34.05 -5.92 -15.14
CA ARG A 274 33.56 -4.61 -15.54
C ARG A 274 32.73 -3.93 -14.46
N TYR A 275 31.86 -4.68 -13.78
CA TYR A 275 30.78 -4.08 -13.00
C TYR A 275 31.00 -4.11 -11.48
N ASN A 276 31.59 -5.14 -10.86
CA ASN A 276 31.67 -5.29 -9.39
C ASN A 276 30.35 -5.38 -8.60
N SER A 277 29.25 -5.81 -9.18
CA SER A 277 27.94 -5.75 -8.51
C SER A 277 27.76 -6.76 -7.36
N GLY A 278 28.71 -7.64 -7.05
CA GLY A 278 28.47 -8.80 -6.18
C GLY A 278 27.61 -9.89 -6.81
N LEU A 279 26.71 -9.52 -7.74
CA LEU A 279 25.95 -10.43 -8.59
C LEU A 279 26.85 -11.37 -9.42
N PHE A 280 28.07 -10.95 -9.74
CA PHE A 280 29.05 -11.71 -10.53
C PHE A 280 30.29 -12.14 -9.71
N HIS A 281 30.20 -12.19 -8.38
CA HIS A 281 31.35 -12.51 -7.54
C HIS A 281 31.62 -14.03 -7.49
N PHE A 282 32.62 -14.49 -8.26
CA PHE A 282 32.91 -15.92 -8.45
C PHE A 282 34.27 -16.40 -7.90
N ARG A 283 35.11 -15.48 -7.39
CA ARG A 283 36.49 -15.78 -6.97
C ARG A 283 36.85 -14.98 -5.73
N HIS A 284 37.75 -15.52 -4.91
CA HIS A 284 38.30 -14.83 -3.75
C HIS A 284 38.97 -13.49 -4.16
N GLU A 285 38.61 -12.40 -3.49
CA GLU A 285 39.21 -11.08 -3.67
C GLU A 285 39.68 -10.50 -2.32
N LYS A 286 40.89 -9.93 -2.30
CA LYS A 286 41.49 -9.39 -1.07
C LYS A 286 40.64 -8.24 -0.53
N GLY A 287 40.13 -8.38 0.69
CA GLY A 287 39.27 -7.37 1.35
C GLY A 287 37.76 -7.60 1.14
N ARG A 288 37.35 -8.66 0.44
CA ARG A 288 35.95 -9.07 0.31
C ARG A 288 35.71 -10.42 1.00
N PRO A 289 34.64 -10.59 1.79
CA PRO A 289 34.37 -11.86 2.47
C PRO A 289 34.05 -13.00 1.49
N ASP A 290 34.70 -14.15 1.64
CA ASP A 290 34.43 -15.36 0.83
C ASP A 290 32.99 -15.86 0.93
N ILE A 291 32.30 -15.56 2.04
CA ILE A 291 30.90 -15.94 2.25
C ILE A 291 29.92 -15.28 1.24
N SER A 292 30.39 -14.25 0.53
CA SER A 292 29.66 -13.57 -0.54
C SER A 292 29.94 -14.16 -1.93
N MET A 293 30.83 -15.15 -2.05
CA MET A 293 31.20 -15.78 -3.33
C MET A 293 30.15 -16.79 -3.76
N ASP A 294 29.76 -16.74 -5.04
CA ASP A 294 28.84 -17.70 -5.63
C ASP A 294 29.59 -18.94 -6.16
N THR A 295 29.41 -20.05 -5.45
CA THR A 295 29.93 -21.38 -5.81
C THR A 295 28.85 -22.33 -6.35
N ILE A 296 27.59 -21.89 -6.36
CA ILE A 296 26.45 -22.73 -6.70
C ILE A 296 26.21 -22.64 -8.21
N THR A 297 26.03 -21.42 -8.73
CA THR A 297 25.64 -21.24 -10.14
C THR A 297 26.71 -21.66 -11.13
N THR A 298 27.99 -21.61 -10.74
CA THR A 298 29.14 -22.03 -11.55
C THR A 298 29.13 -23.53 -11.87
N ASN A 299 28.45 -24.33 -11.05
CA ASN A 299 28.41 -25.79 -11.14
C ASN A 299 27.06 -26.33 -11.66
N LEU A 300 26.12 -25.45 -12.02
CA LEU A 300 24.81 -25.88 -12.52
C LEU A 300 24.89 -26.43 -13.94
N THR A 301 24.15 -27.51 -14.18
CA THR A 301 23.82 -27.98 -15.53
C THR A 301 22.42 -27.50 -15.90
N ILE A 302 22.30 -26.80 -17.03
CA ILE A 302 21.03 -26.30 -17.58
C ILE A 302 20.95 -26.65 -19.06
N ASP A 303 19.81 -27.19 -19.49
CA ASP A 303 19.60 -27.54 -20.89
C ASP A 303 19.56 -26.30 -21.79
N ASP A 304 20.25 -26.37 -22.93
CA ASP A 304 20.29 -25.31 -23.95
C ASP A 304 18.90 -24.80 -24.34
N LYS A 305 17.93 -25.70 -24.51
CA LYS A 305 16.56 -25.34 -24.90
C LYS A 305 15.95 -24.35 -23.90
N THR A 306 16.11 -24.59 -22.60
CA THR A 306 15.55 -23.76 -21.53
C THR A 306 16.06 -22.32 -21.64
N LEU A 307 17.37 -22.13 -21.84
CA LEU A 307 17.96 -20.79 -21.97
C LEU A 307 17.63 -20.13 -23.31
N LYS A 308 17.59 -20.91 -24.41
CA LYS A 308 17.18 -20.41 -25.73
C LYS A 308 15.75 -19.86 -25.69
N ASP A 309 14.82 -20.58 -25.05
CA ASP A 309 13.43 -20.16 -24.88
C ASP A 309 13.32 -18.85 -24.08
N ILE A 310 14.12 -18.69 -23.02
CA ILE A 310 14.17 -17.44 -22.24
C ILE A 310 14.75 -16.29 -23.08
N PHE A 311 15.92 -16.50 -23.70
CA PHE A 311 16.58 -15.47 -24.48
C PHE A 311 15.73 -14.99 -25.66
N ASN A 312 14.97 -15.86 -26.32
CA ASN A 312 14.09 -15.46 -27.43
C ASN A 312 13.04 -14.41 -27.01
N GLY A 313 12.49 -14.50 -25.79
CA GLY A 313 11.51 -13.55 -25.28
C GLY A 313 12.08 -12.17 -24.91
N LEU A 314 13.41 -12.02 -24.87
CA LEU A 314 14.09 -10.78 -24.42
C LEU A 314 14.41 -9.79 -25.54
N TYR A 315 14.28 -10.19 -26.81
CA TYR A 315 14.71 -9.38 -27.94
C TYR A 315 13.57 -9.01 -28.87
N TYR A 316 13.68 -7.83 -29.48
CA TYR A 316 12.83 -7.43 -30.60
C TYR A 316 13.01 -8.43 -31.76
N PRO A 317 11.94 -8.86 -32.44
CA PRO A 317 10.56 -8.35 -32.35
C PRO A 317 9.64 -9.05 -31.36
N GLU A 318 10.05 -10.18 -30.80
CA GLU A 318 9.21 -11.02 -29.95
C GLU A 318 8.96 -10.36 -28.59
N SER A 319 9.94 -9.58 -28.11
CA SER A 319 9.82 -8.91 -26.81
C SER A 319 8.89 -7.69 -26.89
N PRO A 320 7.85 -7.64 -26.03
CA PRO A 320 6.96 -6.50 -25.92
C PRO A 320 7.58 -5.37 -25.09
N TYR A 321 8.79 -5.58 -24.54
CA TYR A 321 9.47 -4.64 -23.65
C TYR A 321 10.69 -4.02 -24.30
N GLU A 322 10.94 -2.76 -23.98
CA GLU A 322 12.20 -2.05 -24.18
C GLU A 322 12.82 -1.86 -22.79
N PHE A 323 13.82 -2.68 -22.43
CA PHE A 323 14.30 -2.78 -21.05
C PHE A 323 15.00 -1.51 -20.56
N SER A 324 15.55 -0.70 -21.47
CA SER A 324 16.10 0.62 -21.17
C SER A 324 15.02 1.60 -20.66
N MET A 325 13.75 1.37 -21.02
CA MET A 325 12.62 2.22 -20.67
C MET A 325 11.89 1.76 -19.40
N ILE A 326 12.20 0.57 -18.88
CA ILE A 326 11.60 0.05 -17.65
C ILE A 326 12.26 0.76 -16.45
N PRO A 327 11.49 1.52 -15.67
CA PRO A 327 11.99 2.15 -14.45
C PRO A 327 12.42 1.11 -13.40
N ALA A 328 13.46 1.44 -12.62
CA ALA A 328 13.99 0.53 -11.60
C ALA A 328 12.97 0.17 -10.49
N ASP A 329 12.01 1.05 -10.21
CA ASP A 329 10.90 0.80 -9.27
C ASP A 329 9.91 -0.26 -9.79
N ILE A 330 9.69 -0.35 -11.11
CA ILE A 330 8.88 -1.45 -11.70
C ILE A 330 9.58 -2.79 -11.46
N LEU A 331 10.89 -2.86 -11.66
CA LEU A 331 11.65 -4.08 -11.39
C LEU A 331 11.56 -4.44 -9.89
N GLY A 332 11.75 -3.47 -9.00
CA GLY A 332 11.56 -3.67 -7.57
C GLY A 332 10.18 -4.24 -7.22
N GLN A 333 9.10 -3.66 -7.77
CA GLN A 333 7.73 -4.16 -7.60
C GLN A 333 7.55 -5.60 -8.06
N VAL A 334 8.09 -5.94 -9.24
CA VAL A 334 8.02 -7.29 -9.79
C VAL A 334 8.77 -8.29 -8.89
N TYR A 335 9.96 -7.94 -8.44
CA TYR A 335 10.73 -8.78 -7.52
C TYR A 335 10.07 -8.93 -6.15
N GLU A 336 9.42 -7.90 -5.62
CA GLU A 336 8.72 -7.97 -4.33
C GLU A 336 7.61 -9.03 -4.36
N GLN A 337 6.79 -9.04 -5.42
CA GLN A 337 5.76 -10.07 -5.59
C GLN A 337 6.38 -11.46 -5.78
N PHE A 338 7.51 -11.52 -6.48
CA PHE A 338 8.28 -12.73 -6.68
C PHE A 338 8.82 -13.33 -5.37
N LEU A 339 9.23 -12.51 -4.40
CA LEU A 339 9.70 -12.92 -3.06
C LEU A 339 8.61 -13.55 -2.20
N GLY A 340 7.34 -13.31 -2.54
CA GLY A 340 6.19 -13.93 -1.88
C GLY A 340 6.04 -15.44 -2.15
N LYS A 341 6.79 -15.98 -3.11
CA LYS A 341 6.76 -17.38 -3.55
C LYS A 341 8.11 -18.07 -3.34
N VAL A 342 8.08 -19.36 -3.05
CA VAL A 342 9.26 -20.23 -2.89
C VAL A 342 9.18 -21.45 -3.80
N ILE A 343 10.33 -21.95 -4.25
CA ILE A 343 10.44 -23.18 -5.03
C ILE A 343 10.66 -24.35 -4.09
N ARG A 344 9.67 -25.23 -3.91
CA ARG A 344 9.79 -26.48 -3.14
C ARG A 344 10.17 -27.66 -4.03
N LEU A 345 10.99 -28.56 -3.51
CA LEU A 345 11.24 -29.87 -4.10
C LEU A 345 10.25 -30.89 -3.51
N THR A 346 9.54 -31.63 -4.36
CA THR A 346 8.70 -32.76 -3.93
C THR A 346 9.57 -33.98 -3.56
N GLU A 347 8.99 -34.99 -2.92
CA GLU A 347 9.66 -36.29 -2.67
C GLU A 347 10.27 -36.93 -3.93
N GLY A 348 9.64 -36.74 -5.09
CA GLY A 348 10.19 -37.17 -6.39
C GLY A 348 11.19 -36.22 -7.05
N HIS A 349 11.83 -35.32 -6.27
CA HIS A 349 12.78 -34.28 -6.73
C HIS A 349 12.26 -33.36 -7.85
N ARG A 350 10.95 -33.09 -7.88
CA ARG A 350 10.34 -32.16 -8.83
C ARG A 350 10.17 -30.79 -8.19
N ALA A 351 10.55 -29.74 -8.90
CA ALA A 351 10.36 -28.38 -8.46
C ALA A 351 8.90 -27.91 -8.61
N LYS A 352 8.37 -27.28 -7.56
CA LYS A 352 7.05 -26.65 -7.54
C LYS A 352 7.11 -25.28 -6.89
N VAL A 353 6.59 -24.26 -7.56
CA VAL A 353 6.50 -22.90 -7.01
C VAL A 353 5.22 -22.77 -6.19
N GLU A 354 5.34 -22.35 -4.94
CA GLU A 354 4.20 -22.17 -4.01
C GLU A 354 4.33 -20.85 -3.25
N GLU A 355 3.20 -20.27 -2.82
CA GLU A 355 3.22 -19.12 -1.92
C GLU A 355 3.78 -19.48 -0.55
N LYS A 356 4.56 -18.56 0.02
CA LYS A 356 5.03 -18.67 1.41
C LYS A 356 3.81 -18.74 2.36
N PRO A 357 3.80 -19.64 3.38
CA PRO A 357 2.67 -19.80 4.30
C PRO A 357 2.21 -18.50 4.98
N GLU A 358 3.15 -17.64 5.33
CA GLU A 358 2.96 -16.32 5.91
C GLU A 358 2.28 -15.34 4.95
N VAL A 359 2.68 -15.34 3.67
CA VAL A 359 2.08 -14.52 2.60
C VAL A 359 0.64 -14.95 2.34
N LYS A 360 0.40 -16.27 2.26
CA LYS A 360 -0.94 -16.84 2.08
C LYS A 360 -1.90 -16.47 3.22
N LYS A 361 -1.39 -16.32 4.45
CA LYS A 361 -2.18 -15.88 5.61
C LYS A 361 -2.37 -14.37 5.68
N ALA A 362 -1.38 -13.60 5.20
CA ALA A 362 -1.44 -12.13 5.13
C ALA A 362 -2.32 -11.63 3.97
N GLY A 363 -2.68 -12.52 3.02
CA GLY A 363 -3.52 -12.20 1.87
C GLY A 363 -2.74 -11.62 0.68
N GLY A 364 -1.41 -11.74 0.66
CA GLY A 364 -0.53 -11.26 -0.40
C GLY A 364 0.65 -10.42 0.11
N VAL A 365 1.52 -10.03 -0.82
CA VAL A 365 2.61 -9.06 -0.61
C VAL A 365 2.16 -7.72 -1.20
N TYR A 366 2.23 -6.64 -0.42
CA TYR A 366 1.72 -5.34 -0.83
C TYR A 366 2.84 -4.32 -0.96
N TYR A 367 2.98 -3.77 -2.17
CA TYR A 367 3.93 -2.72 -2.48
C TYR A 367 3.43 -1.34 -2.02
N THR A 368 4.33 -0.51 -1.49
CA THR A 368 4.04 0.86 -1.05
C THR A 368 3.99 1.81 -2.23
N PRO A 369 2.84 2.44 -2.56
CA PRO A 369 2.75 3.35 -3.69
C PRO A 369 3.79 4.48 -3.65
N THR A 370 4.36 4.83 -4.80
CA THR A 370 5.46 5.81 -4.91
C THR A 370 5.15 7.14 -4.21
N TYR A 371 3.93 7.66 -4.35
CA TYR A 371 3.52 8.92 -3.70
C TYR A 371 3.56 8.88 -2.16
N ILE A 372 3.40 7.70 -1.55
CA ILE A 372 3.58 7.51 -0.10
C ILE A 372 5.06 7.54 0.27
N VAL A 373 5.88 6.85 -0.53
CA VAL A 373 7.32 6.78 -0.34
C VAL A 373 7.94 8.17 -0.48
N ASP A 374 7.56 8.92 -1.51
CA ASP A 374 7.98 10.30 -1.77
C ASP A 374 7.68 11.20 -0.57
N TYR A 375 6.46 11.12 -0.05
CA TYR A 375 6.05 11.90 1.12
C TYR A 375 6.90 11.56 2.35
N ILE A 376 7.10 10.27 2.65
CA ILE A 376 7.93 9.85 3.79
C ILE A 376 9.38 10.34 3.62
N VAL A 377 9.96 10.20 2.43
CA VAL A 377 11.34 10.63 2.14
C VAL A 377 11.47 12.14 2.30
N ALA A 378 10.50 12.92 1.78
CA ALA A 378 10.52 14.37 1.91
C ALA A 378 10.40 14.83 3.38
N GLU A 379 9.48 14.23 4.15
CA GLU A 379 9.22 14.56 5.55
C GLU A 379 10.31 14.09 6.53
N THR A 380 11.25 13.27 6.05
CA THR A 380 12.38 12.77 6.85
C THR A 380 13.71 13.26 6.25
N VAL A 381 14.19 12.61 5.19
CA VAL A 381 15.44 12.94 4.50
C VAL A 381 15.41 14.39 4.02
N GLY A 382 14.34 14.84 3.35
CA GLY A 382 14.23 16.21 2.85
C GLY A 382 14.41 17.27 3.93
N LYS A 383 13.71 17.13 5.06
CA LYS A 383 13.86 18.03 6.22
C LYS A 383 15.28 18.03 6.81
N LEU A 384 15.97 16.88 6.80
CA LEU A 384 17.35 16.79 7.26
C LEU A 384 18.36 17.47 6.32
N LEU A 385 18.08 17.55 5.02
CA LEU A 385 18.98 18.16 4.03
C LEU A 385 18.70 19.65 3.80
N HIS A 386 17.54 20.15 4.24
CA HIS A 386 17.10 21.53 4.03
C HIS A 386 18.16 22.57 4.44
N CYS A 387 18.47 23.52 3.54
CA CYS A 387 19.47 24.58 3.69
C CYS A 387 20.89 24.11 4.07
N LYS A 388 21.29 22.87 3.76
CA LYS A 388 22.65 22.38 4.01
C LYS A 388 23.50 22.33 2.74
N SER A 389 24.81 22.19 2.91
CA SER A 389 25.76 21.95 1.81
C SER A 389 26.12 20.46 1.68
N PRO A 390 26.57 19.99 0.50
CA PRO A 390 27.13 18.65 0.27
C PRO A 390 28.10 18.19 1.36
N LYS A 391 28.98 19.10 1.82
CA LYS A 391 29.95 18.81 2.87
C LYS A 391 29.27 18.62 4.24
N ALA A 392 28.29 19.45 4.55
CA ALA A 392 27.55 19.39 5.81
C ALA A 392 26.71 18.11 5.90
N ILE A 393 26.17 17.59 4.80
CA ILE A 393 25.34 16.38 4.82
C ILE A 393 26.12 15.08 4.61
N GLY A 394 27.41 15.13 4.30
CA GLY A 394 28.21 13.95 3.97
C GLY A 394 28.24 12.84 5.04
N HIS A 395 27.82 13.14 6.27
CA HIS A 395 27.73 12.19 7.38
C HIS A 395 26.31 11.61 7.60
N VAL A 396 25.30 12.09 6.87
CA VAL A 396 23.90 11.67 7.03
C VAL A 396 23.76 10.20 6.62
N LYS A 397 23.23 9.37 7.52
CA LYS A 397 22.97 7.93 7.32
C LYS A 397 21.47 7.65 7.29
N ILE A 398 21.02 7.03 6.19
CA ILE A 398 19.62 6.65 5.94
C ILE A 398 19.52 5.13 6.03
N LEU A 399 18.53 4.62 6.76
CA LEU A 399 18.25 3.20 6.93
C LEU A 399 16.84 2.83 6.49
N ASP A 400 16.70 1.70 5.81
CA ASP A 400 15.47 0.90 5.80
C ASP A 400 15.73 -0.45 6.48
N PRO A 401 15.09 -0.75 7.63
CA PRO A 401 15.37 -1.93 8.44
C PRO A 401 14.66 -3.22 7.94
N ALA A 402 13.81 -3.11 6.93
CA ALA A 402 13.11 -4.24 6.30
C ALA A 402 12.94 -3.91 4.81
N CYS A 403 14.07 -3.79 4.10
CA CYS A 403 14.12 -3.06 2.85
C CYS A 403 13.43 -3.75 1.66
N GLY A 404 13.14 -5.06 1.75
CA GLY A 404 12.48 -5.81 0.67
C GLY A 404 13.26 -5.67 -0.65
N SER A 405 12.57 -5.27 -1.70
CA SER A 405 13.12 -4.92 -3.03
C SER A 405 13.87 -3.59 -3.09
N GLY A 406 13.89 -2.81 -2.00
CA GLY A 406 14.68 -1.58 -1.89
C GLY A 406 13.94 -0.32 -2.32
N THR A 407 12.60 -0.35 -2.37
CA THR A 407 11.78 0.77 -2.89
C THR A 407 12.04 2.10 -2.18
N PHE A 408 12.03 2.10 -0.84
CA PHE A 408 12.31 3.31 -0.06
C PHE A 408 13.75 3.79 -0.25
N LEU A 409 14.71 2.87 -0.32
CA LEU A 409 16.12 3.18 -0.53
C LEU A 409 16.39 3.75 -1.92
N LEU A 410 15.73 3.21 -2.94
CA LEU A 410 15.81 3.69 -4.32
C LEU A 410 15.27 5.13 -4.42
N GLN A 411 14.15 5.41 -3.75
CA GLN A 411 13.55 6.74 -3.78
C GLN A 411 14.33 7.76 -2.95
N ALA A 412 14.84 7.37 -1.78
CA ALA A 412 15.77 8.20 -1.00
C ALA A 412 17.06 8.49 -1.78
N TYR A 413 17.58 7.50 -2.52
CA TYR A 413 18.74 7.70 -3.38
C TYR A 413 18.44 8.67 -4.52
N GLN A 414 17.30 8.53 -5.21
CA GLN A 414 16.86 9.47 -6.24
C GLN A 414 16.74 10.89 -5.69
N PHE A 415 16.10 11.05 -4.53
CA PHE A 415 15.96 12.35 -3.87
C PHE A 415 17.34 12.99 -3.58
N LEU A 416 18.31 12.20 -3.12
CA LEU A 416 19.68 12.68 -2.91
C LEU A 416 20.33 13.09 -4.24
N LEU A 417 20.21 12.30 -5.31
CA LEU A 417 20.78 12.65 -6.61
C LEU A 417 20.24 14.00 -7.11
N ASP A 418 18.93 14.20 -7.03
CA ASP A 418 18.29 15.46 -7.44
C ASP A 418 18.80 16.63 -6.59
N TRP A 419 18.83 16.45 -5.27
CA TRP A 419 19.31 17.48 -4.33
C TRP A 419 20.78 17.86 -4.59
N TYR A 420 21.68 16.88 -4.79
CA TYR A 420 23.10 17.14 -5.06
C TYR A 420 23.28 17.82 -6.43
N LEU A 421 22.53 17.39 -7.45
CA LEU A 421 22.58 18.00 -8.78
C LEU A 421 22.10 19.45 -8.73
N GLU A 422 20.97 19.72 -8.08
CA GLU A 422 20.44 21.06 -7.87
C GLU A 422 21.46 21.95 -7.16
N TYR A 423 22.08 21.47 -6.08
CA TYR A 423 23.09 22.23 -5.36
C TYR A 423 24.29 22.57 -6.25
N TYR A 424 24.90 21.59 -6.91
CA TYR A 424 26.12 21.82 -7.70
C TYR A 424 25.85 22.66 -8.96
N SER A 425 24.68 22.52 -9.57
CA SER A 425 24.29 23.31 -10.75
C SER A 425 24.01 24.77 -10.43
N THR A 426 23.55 25.08 -9.22
CA THR A 426 23.22 26.45 -8.78
C THR A 426 24.36 27.17 -8.07
N HIS A 427 25.42 26.46 -7.63
CA HIS A 427 26.52 27.03 -6.83
C HIS A 427 27.89 26.86 -7.51
N GLU A 428 28.31 27.82 -8.34
CA GLU A 428 29.61 27.82 -9.06
C GLU A 428 29.87 26.54 -9.89
N PRO A 429 28.98 26.13 -10.82
CA PRO A 429 29.06 24.82 -11.47
C PRO A 429 30.38 24.57 -12.24
N GLU A 430 30.91 25.58 -12.93
CA GLU A 430 32.20 25.47 -13.61
C GLU A 430 33.36 25.08 -12.69
N LYS A 431 33.35 25.59 -11.46
CA LYS A 431 34.38 25.31 -10.47
C LYS A 431 34.32 23.86 -10.01
N TRP A 432 33.11 23.29 -9.89
CA TRP A 432 32.92 21.89 -9.58
C TRP A 432 33.36 20.99 -10.73
N ALA A 433 33.04 21.36 -11.97
CA ALA A 433 33.43 20.63 -13.17
C ALA A 433 34.95 20.56 -13.40
N LYS A 434 35.68 21.57 -12.91
CA LYS A 434 37.16 21.66 -13.03
C LYS A 434 37.92 20.95 -11.89
N LYS A 435 37.23 20.32 -10.93
CA LYS A 435 37.91 19.57 -9.85
C LYS A 435 38.58 18.30 -10.35
N LYS A 436 39.62 17.84 -9.65
CA LYS A 436 40.34 16.59 -9.95
C LYS A 436 39.42 15.35 -10.03
N LYS A 437 38.39 15.31 -9.19
CA LYS A 437 37.26 14.37 -9.26
C LYS A 437 35.98 15.20 -9.34
N PRO A 438 35.54 15.59 -10.54
CA PRO A 438 34.44 16.53 -10.68
C PRO A 438 33.12 15.83 -10.32
N PRO A 439 32.28 16.43 -9.45
CA PRO A 439 31.00 15.84 -9.10
C PRO A 439 29.95 16.01 -10.20
N ILE A 440 30.14 17.01 -11.07
CA ILE A 440 29.30 17.27 -12.24
C ILE A 440 30.13 17.35 -13.52
N ARG A 441 29.50 17.06 -14.65
CA ARG A 441 30.03 17.24 -16.01
C ARG A 441 29.00 17.94 -16.89
N GLU A 442 29.45 18.64 -17.92
CA GLU A 442 28.56 19.13 -18.98
C GLU A 442 28.02 17.93 -19.78
N SER A 443 26.72 17.91 -20.04
CA SER A 443 26.15 17.01 -21.05
C SER A 443 26.63 17.47 -22.43
N GLY A 444 26.99 16.52 -23.29
CA GLY A 444 27.79 16.73 -24.51
C GLY A 444 27.18 17.57 -25.64
N ILE A 445 26.21 18.46 -25.38
CA ILE A 445 25.67 19.38 -26.37
C ILE A 445 26.58 20.61 -26.48
N ARG A 446 27.62 20.51 -27.32
CA ARG A 446 28.27 21.70 -27.90
C ARG A 446 27.63 21.97 -29.26
N ILE A 447 26.86 23.04 -29.36
CA ILE A 447 26.52 23.60 -30.68
C ILE A 447 27.83 24.09 -31.29
N GLN A 448 28.25 23.49 -32.41
CA GLN A 448 29.43 23.97 -33.13
C GLN A 448 29.07 25.30 -33.84
N ASP A 449 29.92 26.32 -33.65
CA ASP A 449 29.79 27.65 -34.26
C ASP A 449 29.69 27.65 -35.81
N SER A 450 30.01 26.53 -36.47
CA SER A 450 29.95 26.41 -37.93
C SER A 450 28.54 26.43 -38.52
N ASP A 451 27.49 26.24 -37.70
CA ASP A 451 26.09 26.25 -38.16
C ASP A 451 25.44 27.66 -38.14
N LEU A 452 26.18 28.72 -37.76
CA LEU A 452 25.68 30.10 -37.64
C LEU A 452 26.04 31.03 -38.81
N SER A 453 26.36 30.50 -40.00
CA SER A 453 26.60 31.32 -41.20
C SER A 453 25.27 31.83 -41.81
N GLY A 454 24.63 32.79 -41.14
CA GLY A 454 23.43 33.43 -41.69
C GLY A 454 22.77 34.52 -40.84
N PHE A 455 23.12 34.66 -39.56
CA PHE A 455 22.47 35.63 -38.67
C PHE A 455 23.41 36.77 -38.27
N ARG A 456 22.91 38.01 -38.38
CA ARG A 456 23.58 39.23 -37.88
C ARG A 456 24.07 38.99 -36.44
N LYS A 457 25.34 39.28 -36.18
CA LYS A 457 25.93 39.31 -34.83
C LYS A 457 25.04 40.14 -33.89
N PRO A 458 24.46 39.57 -32.83
CA PRO A 458 23.76 40.35 -31.83
C PRO A 458 24.75 41.12 -30.96
N ASP A 459 24.27 42.24 -30.43
CA ASP A 459 24.97 43.13 -29.53
C ASP A 459 25.47 42.38 -28.26
N ARG A 460 26.80 42.40 -28.05
CA ARG A 460 27.51 41.70 -26.95
C ARG A 460 27.17 42.23 -25.55
N SER A 461 26.38 43.31 -25.43
CA SER A 461 26.04 43.93 -24.14
C SER A 461 24.74 43.42 -23.49
N LYS A 462 23.98 42.52 -24.15
CA LYS A 462 22.72 41.96 -23.64
C LYS A 462 22.67 40.43 -23.50
N LEU A 463 23.80 39.76 -23.69
CA LEU A 463 23.95 38.29 -23.65
C LEU A 463 24.82 37.88 -22.47
N ALA A 464 24.23 37.82 -21.27
CA ALA A 464 24.89 37.24 -20.08
C ALA A 464 24.30 35.85 -19.70
N TRP A 465 23.34 35.34 -20.46
CA TRP A 465 22.58 34.13 -20.12
C TRP A 465 22.78 32.95 -21.10
N GLN A 466 23.80 32.99 -21.96
CA GLN A 466 24.00 31.99 -23.03
C GLN A 466 25.05 30.89 -22.77
N GLU A 467 25.59 30.75 -21.54
CA GLU A 467 26.64 29.76 -21.23
C GLU A 467 26.32 28.84 -20.04
N LEU A 468 25.06 28.48 -19.80
CA LEU A 468 24.75 27.42 -18.83
C LEU A 468 24.57 26.09 -19.57
N GLY A 469 25.68 25.36 -19.71
CA GLY A 469 25.67 23.96 -20.14
C GLY A 469 24.75 23.11 -19.23
N SER A 470 24.07 22.14 -19.81
CA SER A 470 23.23 21.19 -19.07
C SER A 470 24.09 20.27 -18.20
N TRP A 471 24.14 20.49 -16.89
CA TRP A 471 24.96 19.71 -15.95
C TRP A 471 24.35 18.33 -15.64
N GLN A 472 25.21 17.33 -15.43
CA GLN A 472 24.84 16.00 -14.92
C GLN A 472 25.81 15.58 -13.82
N LEU A 473 25.34 14.79 -12.85
CA LEU A 473 26.23 14.15 -11.87
C LEU A 473 27.13 13.12 -12.55
N THR A 474 28.40 13.07 -12.18
CA THR A 474 29.33 12.05 -12.67
C THR A 474 29.04 10.70 -12.02
N LEU A 475 29.38 9.61 -12.72
CA LEU A 475 29.26 8.25 -12.17
C LEU A 475 29.99 8.10 -10.83
N HIS A 476 31.16 8.72 -10.70
CA HIS A 476 31.92 8.72 -9.45
C HIS A 476 31.14 9.34 -8.28
N GLU A 477 30.50 10.49 -8.51
CA GLU A 477 29.71 11.16 -7.48
C GLU A 477 28.45 10.38 -7.12
N ARG A 478 27.79 9.78 -8.11
CA ARG A 478 26.63 8.90 -7.91
C ARG A 478 26.98 7.71 -7.01
N LYS A 479 28.12 7.05 -7.25
CA LYS A 479 28.64 5.99 -6.37
C LYS A 479 28.90 6.49 -4.95
N ARG A 480 29.57 7.65 -4.83
CA ARG A 480 29.91 8.24 -3.53
C ARG A 480 28.64 8.51 -2.72
N ILE A 481 27.63 9.13 -3.34
CA ILE A 481 26.34 9.44 -2.70
C ILE A 481 25.67 8.14 -2.22
N LEU A 482 25.65 7.10 -3.06
CA LEU A 482 25.04 5.81 -2.71
C LEU A 482 25.70 5.20 -1.47
N ILE A 483 27.03 5.00 -1.50
CA ILE A 483 27.80 4.37 -0.42
C ILE A 483 27.75 5.21 0.86
N ALA A 484 27.77 6.54 0.74
CA ALA A 484 27.82 7.42 1.89
C ALA A 484 26.51 7.43 2.68
N HIS A 485 25.36 7.33 2.02
CA HIS A 485 24.07 7.64 2.62
C HIS A 485 23.13 6.43 2.82
N ILE A 486 23.11 5.48 1.88
CA ILE A 486 22.05 4.46 1.80
C ILE A 486 22.45 3.18 2.53
N HIS A 487 21.59 2.73 3.46
CA HIS A 487 21.79 1.49 4.22
C HIS A 487 20.46 0.72 4.31
N GLY A 488 20.53 -0.61 4.28
CA GLY A 488 19.35 -1.47 4.29
C GLY A 488 19.61 -2.79 4.98
N VAL A 489 18.58 -3.34 5.63
CA VAL A 489 18.60 -4.69 6.18
C VAL A 489 17.34 -5.42 5.75
N ASP A 490 17.47 -6.68 5.34
CA ASP A 490 16.34 -7.58 5.19
C ASP A 490 16.68 -8.98 5.67
N ILE A 491 15.69 -9.71 6.18
CA ILE A 491 15.86 -11.08 6.65
C ILE A 491 16.02 -12.08 5.50
N ASP A 492 15.46 -11.76 4.33
CA ASP A 492 15.55 -12.58 3.12
C ASP A 492 16.76 -12.16 2.26
N ARG A 493 17.70 -13.08 2.09
CA ARG A 493 18.88 -12.86 1.24
C ARG A 493 18.50 -12.48 -0.19
N GLN A 494 17.40 -12.99 -0.72
CA GLN A 494 16.96 -12.66 -2.08
C GLN A 494 16.53 -11.19 -2.17
N ALA A 495 15.85 -10.67 -1.15
CA ALA A 495 15.43 -9.27 -1.07
C ALA A 495 16.66 -8.34 -1.06
N VAL A 496 17.69 -8.70 -0.29
CA VAL A 496 18.97 -7.98 -0.26
C VAL A 496 19.62 -7.91 -1.65
N GLU A 497 19.69 -9.01 -2.39
CA GLU A 497 20.29 -9.03 -3.73
C GLU A 497 19.47 -8.23 -4.75
N VAL A 498 18.14 -8.30 -4.69
CA VAL A 498 17.24 -7.48 -5.51
C VAL A 498 17.41 -5.98 -5.22
N THR A 499 17.50 -5.61 -3.94
CA THR A 499 17.75 -4.22 -3.52
C THR A 499 19.06 -3.71 -4.12
N LYS A 500 20.14 -4.50 -4.01
CA LYS A 500 21.44 -4.15 -4.60
C LYS A 500 21.34 -3.99 -6.12
N LEU A 501 20.70 -4.93 -6.81
CA LEU A 501 20.47 -4.87 -8.26
C LEU A 501 19.75 -3.57 -8.66
N SER A 502 18.65 -3.23 -7.98
CA SER A 502 17.86 -2.04 -8.26
C SER A 502 18.68 -0.74 -8.08
N LEU A 503 19.48 -0.67 -7.01
CA LEU A 503 20.39 0.45 -6.77
C LEU A 503 21.51 0.54 -7.82
N PHE A 504 22.08 -0.58 -8.26
CA PHE A 504 23.08 -0.60 -9.32
C PHE A 504 22.53 -0.15 -10.67
N LEU A 505 21.34 -0.62 -11.05
CA LEU A 505 20.66 -0.18 -12.25
C LEU A 505 20.36 1.33 -12.19
N LYS A 506 20.07 1.85 -10.99
CA LYS A 506 19.89 3.28 -10.77
C LYS A 506 21.20 4.07 -10.89
N VAL A 507 22.33 3.54 -10.42
CA VAL A 507 23.67 4.16 -10.60
C VAL A 507 24.09 4.24 -12.07
N LEU A 508 23.70 3.26 -12.89
CA LEU A 508 24.03 3.22 -14.33
C LEU A 508 23.03 3.96 -15.22
N GLU A 509 21.97 4.53 -14.66
CA GLU A 509 20.94 5.22 -15.45
C GLU A 509 21.56 6.41 -16.21
N GLY A 510 21.38 6.49 -17.52
CA GLY A 510 21.95 7.55 -18.36
C GLY A 510 23.42 7.37 -18.76
N GLU A 511 24.07 6.26 -18.39
CA GLU A 511 25.43 5.92 -18.85
C GLU A 511 25.39 4.99 -20.07
N ASN A 512 26.44 5.03 -20.91
CA ASN A 512 26.65 4.15 -22.06
C ASN A 512 28.13 3.69 -22.10
N ASP A 513 28.50 2.88 -23.09
CA ASP A 513 29.88 2.36 -23.18
C ASP A 513 30.92 3.49 -23.19
N ALA A 514 30.72 4.51 -24.03
CA ALA A 514 31.65 5.63 -24.17
C ALA A 514 31.83 6.45 -22.87
N SER A 515 30.74 6.65 -22.11
CA SER A 515 30.79 7.37 -20.84
C SER A 515 31.43 6.56 -19.71
N LEU A 516 31.41 5.22 -19.83
CA LEU A 516 31.98 4.30 -18.85
C LEU A 516 33.47 4.03 -19.05
N GLN A 517 33.97 4.02 -20.30
CA GLN A 517 35.37 3.72 -20.61
C GLN A 517 36.38 4.47 -19.71
N PRO A 518 36.25 5.79 -19.47
CA PRO A 518 37.20 6.51 -18.60
C PRO A 518 37.23 6.00 -17.16
N THR A 519 36.10 5.52 -16.65
CA THR A 519 36.01 4.96 -15.29
C THR A 519 36.67 3.59 -15.24
N LEU A 520 36.40 2.74 -16.23
CA LEU A 520 36.87 1.34 -16.32
C LEU A 520 38.40 1.19 -16.39
N ILE A 521 39.13 2.25 -16.73
CA ILE A 521 40.60 2.27 -16.72
C ILE A 521 41.16 2.18 -15.29
N TYR A 522 40.48 2.79 -14.32
CA TYR A 522 40.99 2.93 -12.95
C TYR A 522 40.20 2.11 -11.93
N GLU A 523 38.90 1.92 -12.15
CA GLU A 523 38.02 1.20 -11.23
C GLU A 523 36.82 0.56 -11.95
N ARG A 524 36.19 -0.42 -11.31
CA ARG A 524 34.96 -1.05 -11.83
C ARG A 524 33.78 -0.07 -11.83
N ALA A 525 32.77 -0.31 -12.67
CA ALA A 525 31.66 0.62 -12.90
C ALA A 525 30.65 0.77 -11.75
N LEU A 526 30.52 -0.22 -10.85
CA LEU A 526 29.62 -0.17 -9.69
C LEU A 526 30.41 -0.28 -8.38
N PRO A 527 29.85 0.21 -7.27
CA PRO A 527 30.47 0.06 -5.95
C PRO A 527 30.17 -1.33 -5.36
N ASP A 528 30.90 -1.70 -4.31
CA ASP A 528 30.47 -2.80 -3.42
C ASP A 528 29.45 -2.24 -2.41
N LEU A 529 28.33 -2.95 -2.24
CA LEU A 529 27.26 -2.59 -1.31
C LEU A 529 27.16 -3.56 -0.12
N SER A 530 28.13 -4.45 0.06
CA SER A 530 28.12 -5.45 1.14
C SER A 530 28.11 -4.82 2.54
N ASP A 531 28.69 -3.62 2.69
CA ASP A 531 28.67 -2.85 3.95
C ASP A 531 27.43 -1.96 4.11
N ASN A 532 26.65 -1.78 3.04
CA ASN A 532 25.48 -0.90 3.00
C ASN A 532 24.18 -1.70 3.14
N ILE A 533 24.02 -2.78 2.36
CA ILE A 533 22.81 -3.59 2.31
C ILE A 533 23.12 -5.00 2.83
N LYS A 534 22.56 -5.33 3.99
CA LYS A 534 22.92 -6.53 4.78
C LYS A 534 21.75 -7.49 4.96
N CYS A 535 22.06 -8.77 5.06
CA CYS A 535 21.09 -9.83 5.33
C CYS A 535 21.07 -10.15 6.82
N GLY A 536 19.89 -10.12 7.44
CA GLY A 536 19.74 -10.42 8.86
C GLY A 536 18.37 -10.05 9.42
N ASN A 537 18.05 -10.62 10.58
CA ASN A 537 16.84 -10.32 11.31
C ASN A 537 17.04 -9.07 12.16
N SER A 538 16.52 -7.94 11.68
CA SER A 538 16.59 -6.63 12.34
C SER A 538 16.14 -6.61 13.81
N LEU A 539 15.27 -7.55 14.22
CA LEU A 539 14.70 -7.62 15.56
C LEU A 539 15.39 -8.62 16.50
N VAL A 540 16.24 -9.52 16.01
CA VAL A 540 16.83 -10.60 16.81
C VAL A 540 18.34 -10.48 16.83
N GLY A 541 18.94 -10.30 18.01
CA GLY A 541 20.39 -10.33 18.18
C GLY A 541 20.92 -11.72 18.54
N TRP A 542 22.25 -11.87 18.55
CA TRP A 542 22.93 -13.13 18.92
C TRP A 542 22.73 -13.53 20.38
N ASP A 543 22.31 -12.59 21.23
CA ASP A 543 21.89 -12.82 22.62
C ASP A 543 20.74 -13.84 22.73
N VAL A 544 19.95 -14.04 21.68
CA VAL A 544 18.90 -15.08 21.63
C VAL A 544 19.43 -16.50 21.94
N LEU A 545 20.70 -16.78 21.59
CA LEU A 545 21.30 -18.11 21.77
C LEU A 545 21.82 -18.34 23.19
N GLN A 546 22.04 -17.29 23.97
CA GLN A 546 22.45 -17.41 25.37
C GLN A 546 21.27 -17.79 26.28
N GLU A 547 20.04 -17.69 25.76
CA GLU A 547 18.81 -17.81 26.55
C GLU A 547 18.05 -19.13 26.38
N SER A 548 18.53 -20.06 25.55
CA SER A 548 17.87 -21.34 25.29
C SER A 548 18.65 -22.51 25.90
N GLU A 549 18.03 -23.25 26.83
CA GLU A 549 18.51 -24.56 27.30
C GLU A 549 18.44 -25.65 26.21
N VAL A 550 17.81 -25.35 25.06
CA VAL A 550 17.70 -26.23 23.89
C VAL A 550 18.63 -25.73 22.81
N GLY A 551 19.66 -26.52 22.53
CA GLY A 551 20.85 -26.13 21.77
C GLY A 551 20.67 -25.90 20.28
N SER A 552 21.57 -25.06 19.74
CA SER A 552 22.61 -25.44 18.76
C SER A 552 22.24 -26.48 17.68
N GLN A 553 21.05 -26.42 17.09
CA GLN A 553 20.77 -27.03 15.79
C GLN A 553 20.93 -25.98 14.68
N GLU A 554 21.69 -26.33 13.64
CA GLU A 554 22.03 -25.45 12.50
C GLU A 554 20.76 -24.92 11.78
N SER A 555 19.68 -25.71 11.77
CA SER A 555 18.37 -25.32 11.24
C SER A 555 17.70 -24.18 12.00
N ASP A 556 17.87 -24.10 13.32
CA ASP A 556 17.26 -23.06 14.14
C ASP A 556 18.01 -21.73 13.99
N MET A 557 19.34 -21.78 13.89
CA MET A 557 20.17 -20.60 13.58
C MET A 557 19.84 -20.00 12.21
N LYS A 558 19.64 -20.83 11.18
CA LYS A 558 19.23 -20.36 9.84
C LYS A 558 17.86 -19.67 9.86
N ASN A 559 16.91 -20.17 10.64
CA ASN A 559 15.57 -19.59 10.76
C ASN A 559 15.54 -18.30 11.58
N LEU A 560 16.40 -18.16 12.59
CA LEU A 560 16.50 -16.96 13.41
C LEU A 560 17.20 -15.81 12.67
N ASN A 561 18.24 -16.15 11.89
CA ASN A 561 19.13 -15.23 11.17
C ASN A 561 19.53 -14.00 12.02
N PRO A 562 20.14 -14.16 13.21
CA PRO A 562 20.39 -13.05 14.12
C PRO A 562 21.28 -11.96 13.51
N PHE A 563 21.03 -10.69 13.87
CA PHE A 563 21.74 -9.54 13.35
C PHE A 563 22.27 -8.64 14.48
N ASP A 564 23.58 -8.39 14.50
CA ASP A 564 24.20 -7.47 15.45
C ASP A 564 24.48 -6.11 14.80
N TRP A 565 23.65 -5.14 15.13
CA TRP A 565 23.77 -3.78 14.65
C TRP A 565 25.12 -3.10 14.97
N HIS A 566 25.73 -3.39 16.13
CA HIS A 566 27.01 -2.79 16.53
C HIS A 566 28.20 -3.39 15.78
N ALA A 567 28.16 -4.69 15.50
CA ALA A 567 29.18 -5.33 14.68
C ALA A 567 29.02 -4.93 13.20
N GLU A 568 27.80 -5.03 12.68
CA GLU A 568 27.50 -4.91 11.26
C GLU A 568 27.54 -3.46 10.77
N PHE A 569 27.08 -2.49 11.57
CA PHE A 569 27.12 -1.07 11.24
C PHE A 569 27.96 -0.29 12.26
N SER A 570 29.13 -0.83 12.62
CA SER A 570 30.01 -0.30 13.67
C SER A 570 30.28 1.21 13.57
N THR A 571 30.58 1.72 12.38
CA THR A 571 30.84 3.16 12.16
C THR A 571 29.62 4.04 12.39
N VAL A 572 28.43 3.56 12.02
CA VAL A 572 27.16 4.27 12.21
C VAL A 572 26.74 4.23 13.67
N MET A 573 26.84 3.06 14.30
CA MET A 573 26.51 2.88 15.71
C MET A 573 27.45 3.67 16.63
N ALA A 574 28.75 3.72 16.32
CA ALA A 574 29.72 4.58 17.01
C ALA A 574 29.39 6.08 16.87
N ALA A 575 28.78 6.48 15.76
CA ALA A 575 28.29 7.85 15.52
C ALA A 575 26.91 8.13 16.16
N GLY A 576 26.38 7.21 16.98
CA GLY A 576 25.13 7.36 17.71
C GLY A 576 23.88 6.89 16.99
N GLY A 577 24.02 6.19 15.85
CA GLY A 577 22.92 5.60 15.09
C GLY A 577 22.67 6.26 13.73
N PHE A 578 21.46 6.12 13.20
CA PHE A 578 21.04 6.63 11.89
C PHE A 578 20.35 8.00 11.99
N ASP A 579 20.55 8.85 10.99
CA ASP A 579 19.95 10.18 10.91
C ASP A 579 18.52 10.13 10.36
N ALA A 580 18.25 9.24 9.40
CA ALA A 580 16.91 8.99 8.89
C ALA A 580 16.61 7.49 8.88
N ILE A 581 15.42 7.09 9.32
CA ILE A 581 14.92 5.72 9.18
C ILE A 581 13.58 5.76 8.44
N ILE A 582 13.49 5.09 7.31
CA ILE A 582 12.31 5.08 6.44
C ILE A 582 11.92 3.65 6.09
N GLY A 583 10.65 3.39 5.77
CA GLY A 583 10.26 2.04 5.35
C GLY A 583 8.79 1.68 5.55
N ASN A 584 8.50 0.42 5.22
CA ASN A 584 7.23 -0.26 5.45
C ASN A 584 7.49 -1.59 6.18
N PRO A 585 7.51 -1.61 7.52
CA PRO A 585 7.80 -2.82 8.29
C PRO A 585 6.71 -3.91 8.09
N PRO A 586 7.02 -5.20 8.30
CA PRO A 586 6.07 -6.30 8.03
C PRO A 586 4.85 -6.31 8.95
N TYR A 587 3.68 -6.70 8.42
CA TYR A 587 2.40 -6.75 9.15
C TYR A 587 2.00 -8.20 9.50
N ALA A 588 2.56 -8.76 10.57
CA ALA A 588 2.24 -10.12 11.02
C ALA A 588 1.73 -10.14 12.47
N ARG A 589 0.65 -10.89 12.72
CA ARG A 589 0.10 -11.12 14.07
C ARG A 589 0.88 -12.20 14.80
N ILE A 590 1.05 -12.03 16.12
CA ILE A 590 1.78 -12.97 16.98
C ILE A 590 1.26 -14.41 16.93
N GLN A 591 -0.05 -14.65 16.75
CA GLN A 591 -0.58 -16.03 16.73
C GLN A 591 -0.06 -16.85 15.53
N THR A 592 0.33 -16.17 14.45
CA THR A 592 1.01 -16.81 13.31
C THR A 592 2.46 -17.14 13.67
N LEU A 593 3.17 -16.20 14.32
CA LEU A 593 4.56 -16.37 14.73
C LEU A 593 4.72 -17.46 15.79
N VAL A 594 3.85 -17.54 16.81
CA VAL A 594 3.89 -18.61 17.83
C VAL A 594 3.82 -20.01 17.20
N LYS A 595 3.07 -20.15 16.10
CA LYS A 595 2.93 -21.44 15.40
C LYS A 595 4.22 -21.89 14.70
N PHE A 596 4.98 -20.95 14.16
CA PHE A 596 6.11 -21.24 13.26
C PHE A 596 7.49 -20.95 13.88
N TYR A 597 7.56 -20.01 14.82
CA TYR A 597 8.79 -19.48 15.41
C TYR A 597 8.63 -19.18 16.92
N PRO A 598 8.30 -20.19 17.76
CA PRO A 598 8.01 -19.97 19.18
C PRO A 598 9.19 -19.34 19.95
N MET A 599 10.44 -19.70 19.64
CA MET A 599 11.63 -19.13 20.28
C MET A 599 11.77 -17.61 20.06
N GLN A 600 11.48 -17.12 18.85
CA GLN A 600 11.51 -15.68 18.56
C GLN A 600 10.50 -14.93 19.41
N VAL A 601 9.31 -15.50 19.61
CA VAL A 601 8.25 -14.88 20.40
C VAL A 601 8.66 -14.69 21.86
N ASP A 602 9.35 -15.68 22.43
CA ASP A 602 9.80 -15.60 23.82
C ASP A 602 10.96 -14.62 23.99
N TYR A 603 11.89 -14.58 23.04
CA TYR A 603 12.90 -13.52 22.95
C TYR A 603 12.25 -12.14 22.90
N PHE A 604 11.28 -11.93 21.99
CA PHE A 604 10.64 -10.62 21.85
C PHE A 604 9.97 -10.12 23.13
N LYS A 605 9.28 -10.99 23.87
CA LYS A 605 8.61 -10.63 25.15
C LYS A 605 9.59 -10.16 26.22
N LYS A 606 10.82 -10.68 26.22
CA LYS A 606 11.88 -10.30 27.16
C LYS A 606 12.54 -9.00 26.72
N THR A 607 12.87 -8.90 25.43
CA THR A 607 13.69 -7.80 24.87
C THR A 607 12.91 -6.50 24.67
N TYR A 608 11.64 -6.57 24.24
CA TYR A 608 10.89 -5.38 23.81
C TYR A 608 9.75 -5.03 24.76
N GLN A 609 9.64 -3.75 25.13
CA GLN A 609 8.53 -3.24 25.92
C GLN A 609 7.19 -3.43 25.18
N SER A 610 7.21 -3.27 23.86
CA SER A 610 6.06 -3.45 22.96
C SER A 610 5.51 -4.88 22.93
N ALA A 611 6.29 -5.88 23.34
CA ALA A 611 5.87 -7.28 23.38
C ALA A 611 5.28 -7.72 24.73
N LYS A 612 5.45 -6.93 25.81
CA LYS A 612 5.03 -7.29 27.17
C LYS A 612 3.51 -7.31 27.38
N THR A 613 2.73 -6.79 26.42
CA THR A 613 1.24 -6.79 26.47
C THR A 613 0.61 -8.12 26.07
N GLY A 614 1.40 -9.15 25.80
CA GLY A 614 0.96 -10.49 25.42
C GLY A 614 0.67 -10.62 23.93
N ASN A 615 -0.47 -10.09 23.47
CA ASN A 615 -0.74 -9.97 22.03
C ASN A 615 -0.04 -8.73 21.48
N TYR A 616 0.49 -8.81 20.25
CA TYR A 616 1.05 -7.69 19.47
C TYR A 616 1.19 -8.08 17.97
N ASP A 617 1.45 -7.07 17.15
CA ASP A 617 1.81 -7.21 15.74
C ASP A 617 3.29 -6.85 15.55
N ILE A 618 4.02 -7.53 14.67
CA ILE A 618 5.50 -7.40 14.61
C ILE A 618 6.00 -5.99 14.28
N TYR A 619 5.23 -5.18 13.52
CA TYR A 619 5.64 -3.81 13.17
C TYR A 619 5.85 -2.90 14.38
N VAL A 620 5.20 -3.17 15.52
CA VAL A 620 5.43 -2.35 16.73
C VAL A 620 6.82 -2.59 17.33
N LEU A 621 7.39 -3.78 17.11
CA LEU A 621 8.76 -4.10 17.52
C LEU A 621 9.78 -3.39 16.63
N PHE A 622 9.51 -3.31 15.32
CA PHE A 622 10.32 -2.51 14.40
C PHE A 622 10.34 -1.03 14.80
N LEU A 623 9.20 -0.49 15.20
CA LEU A 623 9.11 0.90 15.65
C LEU A 623 9.97 1.14 16.90
N GLU A 624 9.86 0.28 17.92
CA GLU A 624 10.69 0.35 19.12
C GLU A 624 12.19 0.19 18.80
N LYS A 625 12.56 -0.82 17.99
CA LYS A 625 13.95 -1.06 17.59
C LYS A 625 14.53 0.13 16.82
N CYS A 626 13.80 0.70 15.87
CA CYS A 626 14.28 1.83 15.08
C CYS A 626 14.41 3.10 15.92
N MET A 627 13.56 3.31 16.92
CA MET A 627 13.73 4.39 17.90
C MET A 627 14.96 4.22 18.81
N GLN A 628 15.54 3.02 18.89
CA GLN A 628 16.83 2.76 19.56
C GLN A 628 18.01 2.99 18.60
N LEU A 629 17.82 2.69 17.30
CA LEU A 629 18.84 2.86 16.25
C LEU A 629 18.94 4.31 15.73
N MET A 630 17.93 5.14 15.99
CA MET A 630 17.86 6.53 15.53
C MET A 630 18.68 7.46 16.43
N LYS A 631 19.42 8.40 15.83
CA LYS A 631 20.11 9.47 16.56
C LYS A 631 19.13 10.39 17.28
N LYS A 632 19.62 11.12 18.28
CA LYS A 632 18.84 12.15 18.99
C LYS A 632 18.24 13.23 18.08
N SER A 633 18.95 13.65 17.03
CA SER A 633 18.44 14.60 16.04
C SER A 633 17.89 13.92 14.78
N GLY A 634 17.70 12.60 14.83
CA GLY A 634 17.25 11.82 13.69
C GLY A 634 15.73 11.88 13.52
N MET A 635 15.28 11.41 12.35
CA MET A 635 13.87 11.31 11.99
C MET A 635 13.54 9.87 11.58
N LEU A 636 12.34 9.43 11.91
CA LEU A 636 11.80 8.15 11.49
C LEU A 636 10.49 8.37 10.77
N GLY A 637 10.27 7.75 9.62
CA GLY A 637 9.01 7.83 8.88
C GLY A 637 8.58 6.46 8.36
N PHE A 638 7.43 5.96 8.85
CA PHE A 638 6.88 4.68 8.43
C PHE A 638 5.43 4.77 7.99
N ILE A 639 5.05 3.86 7.08
CA ILE A 639 3.64 3.48 6.87
C ILE A 639 3.30 2.27 7.76
N LEU A 640 2.29 2.42 8.62
CA LEU A 640 1.94 1.45 9.66
C LEU A 640 0.43 1.25 9.76
N PRO A 641 -0.07 0.09 10.22
CA PRO A 641 -1.45 -0.04 10.69
C PRO A 641 -1.69 0.89 11.87
N HIS A 642 -2.72 1.73 11.84
CA HIS A 642 -2.95 2.73 12.90
C HIS A 642 -3.59 2.14 14.18
N LYS A 643 -3.95 0.84 14.17
CA LYS A 643 -4.69 0.18 15.25
C LYS A 643 -3.97 0.20 16.60
N PHE A 644 -2.64 0.33 16.62
CA PHE A 644 -1.90 0.45 17.87
C PHE A 644 -2.19 1.75 18.62
N PHE A 645 -2.79 2.78 18.00
CA PHE A 645 -3.21 4.00 18.70
C PHE A 645 -4.21 3.70 19.83
N ASN A 646 -5.18 2.81 19.60
CA ASN A 646 -6.24 2.55 20.58
C ASN A 646 -6.27 1.12 21.13
N ALA A 647 -5.70 0.13 20.43
CA ALA A 647 -5.80 -1.26 20.84
C ALA A 647 -4.93 -1.57 22.07
N LYS A 648 -5.38 -2.54 22.88
CA LYS A 648 -4.64 -2.99 24.09
C LYS A 648 -3.22 -3.47 23.80
N PHE A 649 -2.99 -4.10 22.65
CA PHE A 649 -1.64 -4.55 22.26
C PHE A 649 -0.67 -3.39 21.99
N GLY A 650 -1.19 -2.21 21.63
CA GLY A 650 -0.37 -1.03 21.35
C GLY A 650 0.18 -0.35 22.61
N ARG A 651 -0.25 -0.75 23.81
CA ARG A 651 0.13 -0.07 25.06
C ARG A 651 1.65 0.02 25.25
N GLY A 652 2.38 -1.08 24.99
CA GLY A 652 3.83 -1.09 25.13
C GLY A 652 4.54 -0.11 24.20
N VAL A 653 4.14 -0.06 22.92
CA VAL A 653 4.75 0.86 21.95
C VAL A 653 4.33 2.32 22.18
N ARG A 654 3.08 2.56 22.59
CA ARG A 654 2.62 3.90 22.98
C ARG A 654 3.41 4.43 24.16
N LYS A 655 3.73 3.58 25.15
CA LYS A 655 4.63 3.94 26.24
C LYS A 655 6.01 4.39 25.73
N VAL A 656 6.63 3.60 24.86
CA VAL A 656 7.96 3.93 24.30
C VAL A 656 7.96 5.26 23.56
N ILE A 657 6.89 5.55 22.79
CA ILE A 657 6.78 6.79 22.02
C ILE A 657 6.46 8.00 22.92
N SER A 658 5.52 7.87 23.85
CA SER A 658 5.10 8.95 24.76
C SER A 658 6.20 9.33 25.75
N ASP A 659 6.93 8.36 26.30
CA ASP A 659 8.07 8.61 27.20
C ASP A 659 9.15 9.48 26.54
N LYS A 660 9.28 9.43 25.20
CA LYS A 660 10.20 10.27 24.43
C LYS A 660 9.56 11.50 23.78
N GLN A 661 8.23 11.66 23.87
CA GLN A 661 7.46 12.70 23.20
C GLN A 661 7.82 12.81 21.70
N ALA A 662 7.96 11.65 21.04
CA ALA A 662 8.66 11.56 19.77
C ALA A 662 7.80 11.88 18.54
N ILE A 663 6.48 12.04 18.65
CA ILE A 663 5.61 12.20 17.47
C ILE A 663 5.89 13.55 16.81
N SER A 664 6.15 13.60 15.51
CA SER A 664 6.28 14.86 14.80
C SER A 664 5.08 15.12 13.87
N HIS A 665 4.70 14.11 13.10
CA HIS A 665 3.61 14.20 12.12
C HIS A 665 2.85 12.87 12.03
N VAL A 666 1.53 12.94 11.88
CA VAL A 666 0.65 11.80 11.64
C VAL A 666 -0.29 12.11 10.48
N VAL A 667 -0.25 11.29 9.42
CA VAL A 667 -1.26 11.30 8.35
C VAL A 667 -2.14 10.07 8.52
N TYR A 668 -3.41 10.29 8.84
CA TYR A 668 -4.38 9.26 9.17
C TYR A 668 -5.34 9.02 8.01
N PHE A 669 -5.26 7.83 7.41
CA PHE A 669 -6.09 7.45 6.26
C PHE A 669 -7.51 7.00 6.62
N GLY A 670 -7.81 6.83 7.91
CA GLY A 670 -9.12 6.34 8.32
C GLY A 670 -9.44 4.98 7.71
N ALA A 671 -10.56 4.88 6.99
CA ALA A 671 -11.00 3.65 6.34
C ALA A 671 -10.47 3.48 4.91
N GLU A 672 -9.73 4.45 4.38
CA GLU A 672 -9.18 4.38 3.03
C GLU A 672 -8.09 3.31 2.91
N GLN A 673 -8.17 2.52 1.83
CA GLN A 673 -7.22 1.44 1.55
C GLN A 673 -6.13 1.93 0.60
N ILE A 674 -4.93 2.13 1.13
CA ILE A 674 -3.74 2.52 0.34
C ILE A 674 -3.25 1.38 -0.54
N PHE A 675 -3.31 0.15 -0.03
CA PHE A 675 -2.86 -1.04 -0.72
C PHE A 675 -4.02 -1.72 -1.44
N ARG A 676 -3.89 -1.96 -2.75
CA ARG A 676 -4.89 -2.69 -3.54
C ARG A 676 -5.11 -4.07 -2.91
N ASN A 677 -6.36 -4.45 -2.65
CA ASN A 677 -6.79 -5.73 -2.04
C ASN A 677 -6.41 -5.96 -0.56
N ALA A 678 -5.80 -4.98 0.12
CA ALA A 678 -5.59 -5.09 1.57
C ALA A 678 -6.88 -4.84 2.35
N THR A 679 -6.89 -5.31 3.60
CA THR A 679 -7.99 -5.07 4.57
C THR A 679 -7.53 -4.26 5.78
N THR A 680 -6.25 -3.88 5.81
CA THR A 680 -5.61 -3.22 6.95
C THR A 680 -5.64 -1.71 6.76
N TYR A 681 -6.21 -1.01 7.73
CA TYR A 681 -6.20 0.45 7.74
C TYR A 681 -4.87 1.00 8.29
N THR A 682 -4.26 1.92 7.56
CA THR A 682 -2.91 2.41 7.83
C THR A 682 -2.88 3.90 8.18
N CYS A 683 -1.69 4.38 8.54
CA CYS A 683 -1.33 5.78 8.72
C CYS A 683 0.14 5.97 8.31
N LEU A 684 0.53 7.21 8.05
CA LEU A 684 1.93 7.61 8.01
C LEU A 684 2.28 8.19 9.38
N LEU A 685 3.30 7.64 10.02
CA LEU A 685 3.81 8.09 11.30
C LEU A 685 5.24 8.59 11.10
N CYS A 686 5.45 9.87 11.40
CA CYS A 686 6.78 10.45 11.49
C CYS A 686 7.12 10.74 12.96
N LEU A 687 8.30 10.31 13.39
CA LEU A 687 8.85 10.55 14.70
C LEU A 687 10.15 11.37 14.60
N HIS A 688 10.46 12.10 15.67
CA HIS A 688 11.70 12.84 15.84
C HIS A 688 12.45 12.32 17.06
N GLY A 689 13.79 12.28 16.99
CA GLY A 689 14.62 11.84 18.11
C GLY A 689 14.63 12.80 19.30
N THR A 690 14.27 14.06 19.09
CA THR A 690 14.09 15.04 20.16
C THR A 690 12.61 15.15 20.54
N PRO A 691 12.31 15.37 21.84
CA PRO A 691 10.95 15.65 22.31
C PRO A 691 10.29 16.78 21.52
N GLN A 692 9.02 16.59 21.17
CA GLN A 692 8.15 17.59 20.57
C GLN A 692 7.06 17.95 21.59
N GLU A 693 6.67 19.22 21.75
CA GLU A 693 5.53 19.56 22.62
C GLU A 693 4.19 19.24 21.94
N LYS A 694 4.13 19.51 20.63
CA LYS A 694 2.97 19.35 19.76
C LYS A 694 3.40 18.68 18.47
N PHE A 695 2.44 18.04 17.79
CA PHE A 695 2.66 17.40 16.50
C PHE A 695 1.52 17.73 15.54
N VAL A 696 1.81 17.61 14.24
CA VAL A 696 0.83 17.85 13.19
C VAL A 696 0.03 16.56 12.94
N PHE A 697 -1.29 16.65 13.04
CA PHE A 697 -2.20 15.57 12.67
C PHE A 697 -3.04 15.97 11.46
N VAL A 698 -3.07 15.10 10.45
CA VAL A 698 -3.90 15.26 9.27
C VAL A 698 -4.77 14.03 9.09
N LYS A 699 -6.09 14.22 9.00
CA LYS A 699 -7.04 13.18 8.65
C LYS A 699 -7.46 13.35 7.19
N ILE A 700 -7.36 12.28 6.44
CA ILE A 700 -7.77 12.20 5.04
C ILE A 700 -9.24 11.80 4.94
N ASN A 701 -10.00 12.38 4.00
CA ASN A 701 -11.42 12.05 3.78
C ASN A 701 -11.62 11.09 2.59
N GLU A 702 -12.75 10.37 2.57
CA GLU A 702 -13.05 9.26 1.62
C GLU A 702 -13.16 9.66 0.12
N ASN A 703 -13.02 10.94 -0.22
CA ASN A 703 -13.12 11.43 -1.61
C ASN A 703 -11.87 12.21 -2.07
N ASP A 704 -10.84 12.29 -1.23
CA ASP A 704 -9.64 13.07 -1.54
C ASP A 704 -8.72 12.34 -2.54
N SER A 705 -8.09 13.09 -3.44
CA SER A 705 -6.99 12.56 -4.25
C SER A 705 -5.75 12.45 -3.37
N MET A 706 -5.31 11.23 -3.04
CA MET A 706 -4.19 11.01 -2.11
C MET A 706 -2.90 11.73 -2.53
N PRO A 707 -2.44 11.62 -3.78
CA PRO A 707 -1.19 12.27 -4.20
C PRO A 707 -1.28 13.79 -4.12
N GLU A 708 -2.42 14.36 -4.52
CA GLU A 708 -2.66 15.80 -4.42
C GLU A 708 -2.66 16.26 -2.97
N THR A 709 -3.38 15.53 -2.10
CA THR A 709 -3.48 15.84 -0.67
C THR A 709 -2.12 15.84 0.02
N LEU A 710 -1.31 14.80 -0.21
CA LEU A 710 0.04 14.72 0.36
C LEU A 710 0.95 15.84 -0.17
N ASN A 711 0.89 16.13 -1.47
CA ASN A 711 1.64 17.24 -2.06
C ASN A 711 1.21 18.59 -1.49
N PHE A 712 -0.07 18.79 -1.19
CA PHE A 712 -0.56 20.01 -0.53
C PHE A 712 -0.05 20.12 0.91
N ILE A 713 -0.11 19.04 1.69
CA ILE A 713 0.41 18.99 3.07
C ILE A 713 1.89 19.38 3.07
N GLN A 714 2.66 18.85 2.13
CA GLN A 714 4.10 19.10 2.02
C GLN A 714 4.42 20.56 1.65
N ASN A 715 3.66 21.17 0.72
CA ASN A 715 3.95 22.52 0.20
C ASN A 715 3.29 23.66 0.99
N GLN A 716 2.51 23.35 2.04
CA GLN A 716 1.81 24.34 2.88
C GLN A 716 0.96 25.37 2.08
N ILE A 717 0.37 24.95 0.96
CA ILE A 717 -0.48 25.82 0.14
C ILE A 717 -1.89 25.85 0.75
N GLU A 718 -2.46 27.05 0.94
CA GLU A 718 -3.85 27.20 1.40
C GLU A 718 -4.82 26.52 0.43
N HIS A 719 -5.51 25.47 0.89
CA HIS A 719 -6.59 24.83 0.15
C HIS A 719 -7.79 24.59 1.08
N VAL A 720 -9.00 24.77 0.54
CA VAL A 720 -10.28 24.97 1.25
C VAL A 720 -10.79 23.73 2.01
N SER A 721 -10.08 22.60 2.00
CA SER A 721 -10.60 21.30 2.45
C SER A 721 -9.83 20.60 3.58
N TYR A 722 -8.68 21.11 4.02
CA TYR A 722 -7.83 20.44 5.01
C TYR A 722 -7.54 21.35 6.22
N GLU A 723 -7.81 20.85 7.43
CA GLU A 723 -7.46 21.53 8.68
C GLU A 723 -6.40 20.69 9.41
N PRO A 724 -5.10 20.87 9.15
CA PRO A 724 -4.06 20.27 9.97
C PRO A 724 -4.28 20.68 11.43
N ALA A 725 -4.35 19.70 12.32
CA ALA A 725 -4.54 19.94 13.73
C ALA A 725 -3.19 19.88 14.45
N MET A 726 -2.85 20.93 15.19
CA MET A 726 -1.75 20.88 16.14
C MET A 726 -2.24 20.22 17.42
N ILE A 727 -1.78 18.99 17.66
CA ILE A 727 -2.19 18.17 18.81
C ILE A 727 -1.04 18.11 19.82
N MET A 728 -1.35 18.18 21.12
CA MET A 728 -0.36 17.96 22.17
C MET A 728 0.11 16.50 22.18
N GLN A 729 1.38 16.25 22.51
CA GLN A 729 1.84 14.87 22.68
C GLN A 729 0.97 14.12 23.70
N PRO A 730 0.68 12.84 23.44
CA PRO A 730 0.22 11.94 24.48
C PRO A 730 1.25 11.85 25.61
N GLN A 731 0.77 11.89 26.86
CA GLN A 731 1.62 11.89 28.05
C GLN A 731 1.81 10.49 28.67
N ASP A 732 1.06 9.50 28.18
CA ASP A 732 1.06 8.14 28.73
C ASP A 732 0.73 7.06 27.68
N ASP A 733 0.58 5.83 28.16
CA ASP A 733 0.29 4.63 27.37
C ASP A 733 -1.21 4.36 27.16
N SER A 734 -2.07 5.32 27.52
CA SER A 734 -3.51 5.25 27.29
C SER A 734 -3.85 5.21 25.80
N ALA A 735 -5.11 4.93 25.47
CA ALA A 735 -5.54 4.92 24.08
C ALA A 735 -5.44 6.33 23.49
N TRP A 736 -4.71 6.46 22.40
CA TRP A 736 -4.59 7.72 21.68
C TRP A 736 -5.73 7.87 20.71
N HIS A 737 -6.41 9.00 20.82
CA HIS A 737 -7.44 9.39 19.88
C HIS A 737 -7.12 10.79 19.36
N PHE A 738 -6.93 10.88 18.05
CA PHE A 738 -6.54 12.12 17.39
C PHE A 738 -7.74 12.72 16.66
N TYR A 739 -7.98 14.00 16.91
CA TYR A 739 -9.16 14.71 16.41
C TYR A 739 -8.76 16.09 15.88
N GLY A 740 -9.53 16.59 14.92
CA GLY A 740 -9.47 18.01 14.53
C GLY A 740 -9.97 18.91 15.67
N ALA A 741 -9.56 20.18 15.66
CA ALA A 741 -9.89 21.14 16.73
C ALA A 741 -11.40 21.26 17.01
N LYS A 742 -12.23 21.25 15.96
CA LYS A 742 -13.70 21.29 16.06
C LYS A 742 -14.30 20.06 16.75
N THR A 743 -13.81 18.86 16.39
CA THR A 743 -14.27 17.61 17.01
C THR A 743 -13.84 17.55 18.48
N LYS A 744 -12.62 18.00 18.79
CA LYS A 744 -12.13 18.06 20.17
C LYS A 744 -13.00 18.95 21.06
N LEU A 745 -13.41 20.13 20.58
CA LEU A 745 -14.29 21.05 21.33
C LEU A 745 -15.54 20.35 21.86
N VAL A 746 -16.23 19.59 21.00
CA VAL A 746 -17.45 18.87 21.37
C VAL A 746 -17.13 17.70 22.31
N LEU A 747 -16.06 16.95 22.05
CA LEU A 747 -15.65 15.82 22.91
C LEU A 747 -15.28 16.27 24.32
N ASP A 748 -14.50 17.35 24.46
CA ASP A 748 -14.11 17.89 25.77
C ASP A 748 -15.34 18.25 26.60
N LYS A 749 -16.40 18.78 25.95
CA LYS A 749 -17.69 19.05 26.58
C LYS A 749 -18.46 17.78 26.98
N LEU A 750 -18.44 16.75 26.13
CA LEU A 750 -19.00 15.44 26.51
C LEU A 750 -18.25 14.84 27.72
N TYR A 751 -16.92 14.97 27.77
CA TYR A 751 -16.11 14.44 28.87
C TYR A 751 -16.28 15.19 30.21
N GLN A 752 -16.95 16.35 30.22
CA GLN A 752 -17.33 17.03 31.48
C GLN A 752 -18.46 16.29 32.22
N GLN A 753 -19.14 15.35 31.58
CA GLN A 753 -20.17 14.55 32.25
C GLN A 753 -19.55 13.65 33.34
N PRO A 754 -20.15 13.58 34.54
CA PRO A 754 -19.54 12.93 35.69
C PRO A 754 -19.53 11.40 35.62
N GLN A 755 -20.32 10.80 34.72
CA GLN A 755 -20.46 9.36 34.59
C GLN A 755 -20.35 8.91 33.14
N THR A 756 -19.83 7.71 32.96
CA THR A 756 -19.79 7.00 31.67
C THR A 756 -20.91 5.97 31.59
N LEU A 757 -21.15 5.45 30.39
CA LEU A 757 -22.07 4.34 30.19
C LEU A 757 -21.65 3.09 30.99
N ALA A 758 -20.34 2.88 31.21
CA ALA A 758 -19.86 1.83 32.10
C ALA A 758 -20.32 2.02 33.56
N ASP A 759 -20.40 3.25 34.04
CA ASP A 759 -20.83 3.56 35.40
C ASP A 759 -22.33 3.36 35.59
N ALA A 760 -23.13 3.64 34.56
CA ALA A 760 -24.57 3.42 34.54
C ALA A 760 -24.96 1.94 34.32
N THR A 761 -24.12 1.16 33.65
CA THR A 761 -24.41 -0.23 33.32
C THR A 761 -23.90 -1.21 34.38
N HIS A 762 -24.71 -2.21 34.72
CA HIS A 762 -24.23 -3.41 35.39
C HIS A 762 -23.26 -4.16 34.47
N LYS A 763 -23.63 -4.25 33.19
CA LYS A 763 -22.81 -4.93 32.18
C LYS A 763 -23.16 -4.51 30.76
N ILE A 764 -22.13 -4.39 29.91
CA ILE A 764 -22.26 -4.43 28.45
C ILE A 764 -21.62 -5.72 27.97
N PHE A 765 -22.42 -6.63 27.39
CA PHE A 765 -21.98 -8.00 27.14
C PHE A 765 -22.24 -8.48 25.71
N GLN A 766 -21.36 -9.36 25.22
CA GLN A 766 -21.49 -10.05 23.94
C GLN A 766 -22.36 -11.32 24.08
N GLY A 767 -23.07 -11.67 23.01
CA GLY A 767 -23.94 -12.84 22.98
C GLY A 767 -23.26 -14.21 23.07
N ILE A 768 -24.06 -15.28 22.94
CA ILE A 768 -23.62 -16.66 23.11
C ILE A 768 -22.66 -17.09 21.99
N ALA A 769 -21.50 -17.63 22.38
CA ALA A 769 -20.55 -18.28 21.49
C ALA A 769 -20.70 -19.81 21.54
N THR A 770 -21.47 -20.38 20.61
CA THR A 770 -21.72 -21.84 20.57
C THR A 770 -20.56 -22.63 19.94
N SER A 771 -19.75 -21.97 19.10
CA SER A 771 -18.74 -22.61 18.22
C SER A 771 -19.31 -23.69 17.29
N ALA A 772 -20.64 -23.77 17.13
CA ALA A 772 -21.33 -24.65 16.20
C ALA A 772 -22.76 -24.15 15.89
N ASP A 773 -22.87 -22.89 15.46
CA ASP A 773 -24.18 -22.24 15.23
C ASP A 773 -25.08 -23.03 14.27
N LYS A 774 -24.52 -23.77 13.30
CA LYS A 774 -25.29 -24.63 12.38
C LYS A 774 -26.08 -25.75 13.08
N ILE A 775 -25.66 -26.15 14.28
CA ILE A 775 -26.27 -27.20 15.09
C ILE A 775 -27.12 -26.57 16.19
N TYR A 776 -26.60 -25.59 16.92
CA TYR A 776 -27.31 -25.00 18.07
C TYR A 776 -28.42 -24.04 17.68
N VAL A 777 -28.34 -23.36 16.53
CA VAL A 777 -29.32 -22.38 16.09
C VAL A 777 -30.27 -23.03 15.08
N LEU A 778 -31.54 -23.04 15.44
CA LEU A 778 -32.62 -23.69 14.69
C LEU A 778 -33.63 -22.65 14.24
N ARG A 779 -34.05 -22.68 12.98
CA ARG A 779 -35.06 -21.74 12.46
C ARG A 779 -36.45 -22.29 12.76
N ILE A 780 -37.31 -21.49 13.39
CA ILE A 780 -38.69 -21.87 13.70
C ILE A 780 -39.49 -21.93 12.39
N LEU A 781 -40.20 -23.03 12.16
CA LEU A 781 -41.16 -23.20 11.07
C LEU A 781 -42.59 -23.10 11.58
N LYS A 782 -42.86 -23.74 12.73
CA LYS A 782 -44.15 -23.73 13.40
C LYS A 782 -43.95 -23.86 14.91
N GLU A 783 -44.77 -23.12 15.66
CA GLU A 783 -44.85 -23.21 17.11
C GLU A 783 -46.01 -24.13 17.51
N GLY A 784 -45.72 -25.18 18.29
CA GLY A 784 -46.71 -26.02 18.98
C GLY A 784 -46.90 -25.60 20.43
N GLU A 785 -47.61 -26.37 21.25
CA GLU A 785 -47.76 -26.07 22.69
C GLU A 785 -46.45 -26.30 23.44
N GLU A 786 -45.93 -27.53 23.43
CA GLU A 786 -44.73 -27.96 24.17
C GLU A 786 -43.45 -28.08 23.30
N THR A 787 -43.60 -28.03 21.98
CA THR A 787 -42.52 -28.21 21.00
C THR A 787 -42.47 -27.11 19.94
N TYR A 788 -41.30 -26.97 19.30
CA TYR A 788 -41.14 -26.24 18.05
C TYR A 788 -40.81 -27.20 16.91
N LEU A 789 -41.50 -27.04 15.78
CA LEU A 789 -41.02 -27.57 14.51
C LEU A 789 -39.99 -26.59 13.94
N CYS A 790 -38.75 -27.05 13.80
CA CYS A 790 -37.63 -26.23 13.35
C CYS A 790 -36.93 -26.82 12.14
N TYR A 791 -36.25 -25.98 11.36
CA TYR A 791 -35.32 -26.39 10.32
C TYR A 791 -33.88 -26.37 10.85
N SER A 792 -33.17 -27.49 10.71
CA SER A 792 -31.76 -27.63 11.07
C SER A 792 -30.85 -27.45 9.87
N LYS A 793 -30.00 -26.42 9.89
CA LYS A 793 -29.05 -26.14 8.80
C LYS A 793 -27.93 -27.18 8.68
N HIS A 794 -27.53 -27.82 9.79
CA HIS A 794 -26.48 -28.85 9.74
C HIS A 794 -26.96 -30.15 9.10
N MET A 795 -28.19 -30.56 9.40
CA MET A 795 -28.78 -31.80 8.90
C MET A 795 -29.60 -31.62 7.61
N ASP A 796 -29.85 -30.38 7.21
CA ASP A 796 -30.68 -29.99 6.07
C ASP A 796 -32.08 -30.63 6.10
N LYS A 797 -32.73 -30.58 7.26
CA LYS A 797 -34.05 -31.18 7.46
C LYS A 797 -34.84 -30.52 8.59
N GLU A 798 -36.13 -30.81 8.61
CA GLU A 798 -37.01 -30.45 9.71
C GLU A 798 -36.81 -31.39 10.91
N ILE A 799 -36.87 -30.81 12.10
CA ILE A 799 -36.78 -31.50 13.38
C ILE A 799 -37.81 -30.91 14.33
N GLU A 800 -38.29 -31.73 15.24
CA GLU A 800 -39.08 -31.29 16.38
C GLU A 800 -38.18 -31.22 17.62
N ILE A 801 -38.36 -30.20 18.44
CA ILE A 801 -37.57 -29.99 19.67
C ILE A 801 -38.43 -29.38 20.77
N GLU A 802 -38.19 -29.80 22.01
CA GLU A 802 -38.93 -29.34 23.19
C GLU A 802 -38.59 -27.88 23.52
N LYS A 803 -39.61 -27.08 23.86
CA LYS A 803 -39.44 -25.67 24.24
C LYS A 803 -38.53 -25.49 25.44
N GLY A 804 -38.57 -26.40 26.41
CA GLY A 804 -37.77 -26.33 27.63
C GLY A 804 -36.25 -26.44 27.41
N LEU A 805 -35.80 -27.03 26.29
CA LEU A 805 -34.37 -27.15 25.96
C LEU A 805 -33.85 -25.97 25.13
N VAL A 806 -34.72 -25.06 24.68
CA VAL A 806 -34.33 -23.98 23.76
C VAL A 806 -34.71 -22.61 24.30
N LYS A 807 -34.01 -21.57 23.83
CA LYS A 807 -34.33 -20.17 24.12
C LYS A 807 -34.57 -19.38 22.84
N PRO A 808 -35.49 -18.39 22.80
CA PRO A 808 -35.68 -17.52 21.64
C PRO A 808 -34.38 -16.80 21.28
N PHE A 809 -33.97 -16.83 20.01
CA PHE A 809 -32.63 -16.44 19.60
C PHE A 809 -32.59 -15.47 18.41
N LEU A 810 -31.82 -14.41 18.60
CA LEU A 810 -31.62 -13.34 17.64
C LEU A 810 -30.27 -13.45 16.94
N MET A 811 -30.32 -13.30 15.62
CA MET A 811 -29.15 -13.07 14.78
C MET A 811 -28.97 -11.56 14.59
N GLY A 812 -27.77 -11.11 14.20
CA GLY A 812 -27.50 -9.68 13.96
C GLY A 812 -28.56 -8.99 13.10
N LYS A 813 -29.02 -9.62 12.02
CA LYS A 813 -30.07 -9.11 11.11
C LYS A 813 -31.48 -8.96 11.73
N ASN A 814 -31.67 -9.29 13.00
CA ASN A 814 -32.96 -9.21 13.67
C ASN A 814 -33.10 -7.97 14.56
N VAL A 815 -32.05 -7.15 14.71
CA VAL A 815 -32.04 -5.99 15.59
C VAL A 815 -31.79 -4.73 14.77
N HIS A 816 -32.79 -3.86 14.76
CA HIS A 816 -32.80 -2.59 14.04
C HIS A 816 -33.15 -1.43 14.99
N ARG A 817 -33.10 -0.20 14.50
CA ARG A 817 -33.29 1.00 15.32
C ARG A 817 -34.77 1.13 15.70
N TYR A 818 -35.10 1.04 16.99
CA TYR A 818 -36.47 1.11 17.54
C TYR A 818 -37.49 0.07 17.03
N GLU A 819 -37.09 -0.89 16.20
CA GLU A 819 -38.02 -1.88 15.66
C GLU A 819 -38.42 -2.94 16.70
N PRO A 820 -39.66 -3.46 16.62
CA PRO A 820 -40.06 -4.60 17.44
C PRO A 820 -39.23 -5.84 17.07
N VAL A 821 -38.64 -6.47 18.08
CA VAL A 821 -37.75 -7.62 17.87
C VAL A 821 -38.54 -8.91 17.95
N LYS A 822 -38.57 -9.68 16.87
CA LYS A 822 -39.21 -11.01 16.83
C LYS A 822 -38.19 -12.12 16.53
N PRO A 823 -37.98 -13.07 17.45
CA PRO A 823 -37.08 -14.19 17.22
C PRO A 823 -37.70 -15.17 16.22
N ILE A 824 -37.05 -15.35 15.07
CA ILE A 824 -37.39 -16.40 14.08
C ILE A 824 -36.55 -17.67 14.27
N ASN A 825 -35.65 -17.66 15.24
CA ASN A 825 -34.81 -18.80 15.59
C ASN A 825 -34.91 -19.08 17.07
N VAL A 826 -34.56 -20.31 17.44
CA VAL A 826 -34.26 -20.70 18.81
C VAL A 826 -32.83 -21.22 18.89
N VAL A 827 -32.23 -21.16 20.07
CA VAL A 827 -30.92 -21.75 20.37
C VAL A 827 -31.09 -22.87 21.38
N ILE A 828 -30.47 -24.02 21.12
CA ILE A 828 -30.38 -25.11 22.09
C ILE A 828 -29.57 -24.63 23.29
N PHE A 829 -30.19 -24.65 24.47
CA PHE A 829 -29.68 -24.09 25.72
C PHE A 829 -29.63 -25.18 26.81
N PRO A 830 -28.54 -25.97 26.87
CA PRO A 830 -28.44 -27.14 27.77
C PRO A 830 -28.04 -26.75 29.20
N TYR A 831 -28.55 -25.63 29.70
CA TYR A 831 -28.18 -25.07 31.01
C TYR A 831 -29.44 -24.75 31.81
N GLN A 832 -29.44 -25.13 33.07
CA GLN A 832 -30.43 -24.68 34.04
C GLN A 832 -29.95 -23.39 34.69
N LEU A 833 -30.85 -22.42 34.80
CA LEU A 833 -30.56 -21.12 35.40
C LEU A 833 -31.05 -21.12 36.85
N GLU A 834 -30.11 -20.92 37.77
CA GLU A 834 -30.33 -20.62 39.18
C GLU A 834 -30.04 -19.12 39.41
N PRO A 835 -30.54 -18.49 40.48
CA PRO A 835 -30.43 -17.03 40.69
C PRO A 835 -29.03 -16.45 40.50
N ASN A 836 -27.99 -17.21 40.85
CA ASN A 836 -26.59 -16.78 40.78
C ASN A 836 -25.70 -17.66 39.89
N LYS A 837 -26.26 -18.66 39.19
CA LYS A 837 -25.44 -19.64 38.47
C LYS A 837 -26.18 -20.28 37.30
N ALA A 838 -25.47 -20.49 36.20
CA ALA A 838 -25.91 -21.35 35.11
C ALA A 838 -25.20 -22.72 35.22
N THR A 839 -25.96 -23.77 35.45
CA THR A 839 -25.46 -25.14 35.63
C THR A 839 -25.75 -25.97 34.38
N LEU A 840 -24.75 -26.67 33.84
CA LEU A 840 -24.96 -27.56 32.68
C LEU A 840 -25.85 -28.73 33.10
N MET A 841 -26.92 -28.98 32.33
CA MET A 841 -27.80 -30.13 32.57
C MET A 841 -27.04 -31.45 32.35
N ALA A 842 -27.32 -32.47 33.16
CA ALA A 842 -26.75 -33.80 32.98
C ALA A 842 -27.32 -34.50 31.72
N GLN A 843 -26.56 -35.44 31.13
CA GLN A 843 -27.05 -36.20 29.97
C GLN A 843 -28.35 -36.94 30.25
N THR A 844 -28.41 -37.61 31.41
CA THR A 844 -29.60 -38.36 31.86
C THR A 844 -30.80 -37.44 31.99
N PHE A 845 -30.61 -36.24 32.54
CA PHE A 845 -31.66 -35.24 32.65
C PHE A 845 -32.21 -34.82 31.28
N ILE A 846 -31.33 -34.51 30.32
CA ILE A 846 -31.74 -34.14 28.95
C ILE A 846 -32.43 -35.33 28.26
N GLN A 847 -31.94 -36.57 28.47
CA GLN A 847 -32.58 -37.77 27.93
C GLN A 847 -34.00 -37.99 28.43
N GLU A 848 -34.23 -37.80 29.74
CA GLU A 848 -35.51 -38.05 30.39
C GLU A 848 -36.52 -36.93 30.10
N HIS A 849 -36.09 -35.66 30.15
CA HIS A 849 -37.00 -34.51 30.06
C HIS A 849 -37.10 -33.91 28.66
N TYR A 850 -36.08 -34.10 27.81
CA TYR A 850 -36.00 -33.57 26.45
C TYR A 850 -35.54 -34.64 25.43
N PRO A 851 -36.27 -35.76 25.29
CA PRO A 851 -35.86 -36.91 24.46
C PRO A 851 -35.63 -36.57 22.98
N MET A 852 -36.41 -35.65 22.38
CA MET A 852 -36.24 -35.20 21.00
C MET A 852 -34.95 -34.37 20.85
N GLY A 853 -34.74 -33.43 21.76
CA GLY A 853 -33.52 -32.64 21.86
C GLY A 853 -32.27 -33.50 22.06
N TRP A 854 -32.34 -34.52 22.92
CA TRP A 854 -31.26 -35.48 23.09
C TRP A 854 -30.97 -36.26 21.80
N LYS A 855 -32.01 -36.79 21.14
CA LYS A 855 -31.89 -37.50 19.86
C LYS A 855 -31.19 -36.63 18.82
N TYR A 856 -31.53 -35.34 18.77
CA TYR A 856 -30.88 -34.37 17.89
C TYR A 856 -29.40 -34.14 18.25
N LEU A 857 -29.08 -33.84 19.52
CA LEU A 857 -27.70 -33.62 19.96
C LEU A 857 -26.83 -34.86 19.72
N HIS A 858 -27.35 -36.05 20.01
CA HIS A 858 -26.64 -37.31 19.81
C HIS A 858 -26.38 -37.60 18.33
N ALA A 859 -27.34 -37.33 17.44
CA ALA A 859 -27.14 -37.46 15.99
C ALA A 859 -26.01 -36.54 15.47
N ASN A 860 -25.75 -35.42 16.15
CA ASN A 860 -24.71 -34.45 15.82
C ASN A 860 -23.42 -34.61 16.65
N ARG A 861 -23.31 -35.66 17.47
CA ARG A 861 -22.22 -35.84 18.46
C ARG A 861 -20.84 -35.76 17.84
N LYS A 862 -20.60 -36.45 16.72
CA LYS A 862 -19.29 -36.47 16.03
C LYS A 862 -18.82 -35.05 15.66
N ALA A 863 -19.73 -34.21 15.17
CA ALA A 863 -19.43 -32.82 14.82
C ALA A 863 -19.18 -31.96 16.08
N LEU A 864 -19.99 -32.16 17.12
CA LEU A 864 -19.87 -31.43 18.40
C LEU A 864 -18.59 -31.77 19.17
N GLU A 865 -18.17 -33.04 19.19
CA GLU A 865 -16.92 -33.50 19.79
C GLU A 865 -15.70 -33.00 19.02
N GLY A 866 -15.81 -32.82 17.70
CA GLY A 866 -14.74 -32.30 16.84
C GLY A 866 -14.40 -30.82 17.04
N ARG A 867 -15.22 -30.06 17.80
CA ARG A 867 -14.98 -28.65 18.07
C ARG A 867 -13.66 -28.43 18.83
N GLU A 868 -12.97 -27.33 18.52
CA GLU A 868 -11.69 -26.92 19.15
C GLU A 868 -10.66 -28.06 19.19
N ARG A 869 -10.50 -28.77 18.06
CA ARG A 869 -9.54 -29.89 17.91
C ARG A 869 -9.78 -31.04 18.88
N GLY A 870 -11.03 -31.32 19.22
CA GLY A 870 -11.39 -32.45 20.08
C GLY A 870 -11.54 -32.11 21.56
N ARG A 871 -11.46 -30.83 21.95
CA ARG A 871 -11.61 -30.39 23.35
C ARG A 871 -12.96 -30.76 23.98
N MET A 872 -13.96 -31.01 23.13
CA MET A 872 -15.33 -31.34 23.56
C MET A 872 -15.62 -32.85 23.56
N LYS A 873 -14.61 -33.72 23.46
CA LYS A 873 -14.80 -35.18 23.56
C LYS A 873 -15.28 -35.57 24.97
N GLY A 874 -16.17 -36.56 25.03
CA GLY A 874 -16.65 -37.15 26.27
C GLY A 874 -18.09 -36.76 26.64
N GLU A 875 -18.44 -36.89 27.92
CA GLU A 875 -19.83 -36.80 28.39
C GLU A 875 -20.43 -35.38 28.34
N ARG A 876 -19.63 -34.34 28.08
CA ARG A 876 -20.10 -32.95 28.00
C ARG A 876 -20.02 -32.37 26.59
N PHE A 877 -20.08 -33.23 25.57
CA PHE A 877 -19.90 -32.82 24.16
C PHE A 877 -20.88 -31.73 23.69
N TYR A 878 -22.05 -31.63 24.32
CA TYR A 878 -23.10 -30.65 24.02
C TYR A 878 -22.98 -29.34 24.81
N ALA A 879 -21.99 -29.19 25.70
CA ALA A 879 -21.77 -27.94 26.41
C ALA A 879 -21.31 -26.81 25.46
N TYR A 880 -21.53 -25.56 25.85
CA TYR A 880 -20.84 -24.43 25.24
C TYR A 880 -19.39 -24.42 25.68
N ILE A 881 -18.50 -24.03 24.76
CA ILE A 881 -17.06 -23.96 25.02
C ILE A 881 -16.74 -22.83 26.00
N TYR A 882 -17.47 -21.72 25.89
CA TYR A 882 -17.34 -20.54 26.74
C TYR A 882 -18.73 -20.09 27.22
N PRO A 883 -19.28 -20.70 28.30
CA PRO A 883 -20.60 -20.38 28.84
C PRO A 883 -20.58 -19.03 29.60
N LYS A 884 -20.39 -17.92 28.88
CA LYS A 884 -20.32 -16.57 29.44
C LYS A 884 -21.68 -15.87 29.33
N ASN A 885 -21.98 -15.02 30.31
CA ASN A 885 -23.13 -14.09 30.32
C ASN A 885 -24.52 -14.77 30.32
N LEU A 886 -24.62 -16.07 30.62
CA LEU A 886 -25.87 -16.82 30.49
C LEU A 886 -27.02 -16.29 31.36
N LEU A 887 -26.71 -15.73 32.53
CA LEU A 887 -27.68 -15.13 33.47
C LEU A 887 -28.15 -13.73 33.02
N GLU A 888 -27.34 -13.01 32.25
CA GLU A 888 -27.61 -11.61 31.89
C GLU A 888 -28.76 -11.48 30.90
N PHE A 889 -29.08 -12.55 30.18
CA PHE A 889 -30.16 -12.57 29.20
C PHE A 889 -31.55 -12.52 29.85
N GLU A 890 -31.69 -12.97 31.11
CA GLU A 890 -32.96 -12.97 31.86
C GLU A 890 -33.28 -11.60 32.50
N ARG A 891 -32.70 -10.52 31.95
CA ARG A 891 -32.84 -9.14 32.43
C ARG A 891 -33.33 -8.22 31.32
N VAL A 892 -34.04 -7.16 31.70
CA VAL A 892 -34.35 -6.04 30.80
C VAL A 892 -33.06 -5.49 30.22
N LYS A 893 -33.02 -5.35 28.89
CA LYS A 893 -31.78 -4.99 28.20
C LYS A 893 -32.01 -4.24 26.90
N ILE A 894 -31.12 -3.31 26.60
CA ILE A 894 -30.99 -2.71 25.27
C ILE A 894 -30.06 -3.60 24.44
N MET A 895 -30.27 -3.70 23.14
CA MET A 895 -29.50 -4.54 22.22
C MET A 895 -29.04 -3.75 20.99
N THR A 896 -27.81 -3.99 20.53
CA THR A 896 -27.25 -3.41 19.29
C THR A 896 -26.47 -4.45 18.50
N ARG A 897 -26.40 -4.27 17.17
CA ARG A 897 -25.47 -5.03 16.30
C ARG A 897 -24.04 -4.54 16.53
N ASP A 898 -23.07 -5.43 16.34
CA ASP A 898 -21.63 -5.08 16.37
C ASP A 898 -21.30 -4.07 15.27
N ILE A 899 -21.80 -4.25 14.05
CA ILE A 899 -21.49 -3.37 12.92
C ILE A 899 -22.76 -2.66 12.46
N CYS A 900 -22.78 -1.33 12.61
CA CYS A 900 -23.86 -0.45 12.16
C CYS A 900 -23.28 0.80 11.51
N ASP A 901 -23.98 1.35 10.52
CA ASP A 901 -23.74 2.67 9.92
C ASP A 901 -24.11 3.83 10.85
N LYS A 902 -25.06 3.60 11.77
CA LYS A 902 -25.48 4.53 12.82
C LYS A 902 -25.98 3.78 14.05
N PRO A 903 -26.08 4.42 15.23
CA PRO A 903 -26.71 3.81 16.39
C PRO A 903 -28.08 3.22 16.04
N SER A 904 -28.17 1.90 16.22
CA SER A 904 -29.30 1.07 15.80
C SER A 904 -29.63 0.08 16.91
N MET A 905 -30.33 0.59 17.91
CA MET A 905 -30.65 -0.17 19.12
C MET A 905 -32.15 -0.42 19.27
N SER A 906 -32.47 -1.58 19.83
CA SER A 906 -33.81 -1.98 20.27
C SER A 906 -33.78 -2.38 21.75
N ILE A 907 -34.93 -2.56 22.36
CA ILE A 907 -35.06 -2.95 23.77
C ILE A 907 -35.81 -4.28 23.91
N ASP A 908 -35.30 -5.16 24.78
CA ASP A 908 -36.01 -6.31 25.31
C ASP A 908 -36.51 -5.96 26.72
N VAL A 909 -37.80 -5.62 26.80
CA VAL A 909 -38.47 -5.26 28.05
C VAL A 909 -38.88 -6.47 28.89
N GLN A 910 -38.95 -7.66 28.29
CA GLN A 910 -39.33 -8.90 29.00
C GLN A 910 -38.11 -9.61 29.59
N GLY A 911 -36.93 -9.39 29.01
CA GLY A 911 -35.70 -10.04 29.42
C GLY A 911 -35.71 -11.53 29.10
N ASN A 912 -36.13 -11.93 27.90
CA ASN A 912 -36.19 -13.35 27.51
C ASN A 912 -35.55 -13.63 26.13
N LEU A 913 -35.00 -12.60 25.48
CA LEU A 913 -34.37 -12.74 24.16
C LEU A 913 -32.88 -13.03 24.29
N TYR A 914 -32.43 -14.13 23.70
CA TYR A 914 -31.03 -14.50 23.60
C TYR A 914 -30.47 -14.09 22.24
N HIS A 915 -29.16 -13.94 22.13
CA HIS A 915 -28.56 -13.51 20.87
C HIS A 915 -27.15 -14.04 20.63
N THR A 916 -26.75 -14.03 19.36
CA THR A 916 -25.42 -14.42 18.88
C THR A 916 -24.33 -13.40 19.24
N THR A 917 -23.07 -13.75 18.97
CA THR A 917 -21.88 -12.90 19.21
C THR A 917 -21.79 -11.66 18.33
N THR A 918 -22.61 -11.54 17.29
CA THR A 918 -22.71 -10.34 16.44
C THR A 918 -23.63 -9.26 17.01
N LEU A 919 -24.20 -9.50 18.20
CA LEU A 919 -25.03 -8.57 18.97
C LEU A 919 -24.40 -8.35 20.36
N HIS A 920 -24.63 -7.15 20.90
CA HIS A 920 -24.25 -6.76 22.26
C HIS A 920 -25.46 -6.22 23.02
N SER A 921 -25.51 -6.50 24.33
CA SER A 921 -26.58 -6.09 25.23
C SER A 921 -26.09 -5.21 26.37
N PHE A 922 -26.95 -4.32 26.84
CA PHE A 922 -26.71 -3.36 27.91
C PHE A 922 -27.71 -3.66 29.03
N VAL A 923 -27.20 -3.97 30.22
CA VAL A 923 -27.99 -4.15 31.43
C VAL A 923 -27.64 -3.00 32.37
N PHE A 924 -28.62 -2.21 32.77
CA PHE A 924 -28.43 -1.06 33.65
C PHE A 924 -28.44 -1.49 35.13
N LYS A 925 -27.78 -0.71 35.99
CA LYS A 925 -27.76 -0.97 37.44
C LYS A 925 -29.14 -0.65 38.03
N GLU A 926 -29.53 -1.37 39.07
CA GLU A 926 -30.74 -1.09 39.85
C GLU A 926 -30.68 0.28 40.54
N THR A 927 -29.49 0.84 40.75
CA THR A 927 -29.26 2.20 41.23
C THR A 927 -29.48 3.28 40.16
N CYS A 928 -29.93 2.90 38.96
CA CYS A 928 -30.35 3.83 37.93
C CYS A 928 -31.87 3.96 37.92
N TYR A 929 -32.36 5.10 38.40
CA TYR A 929 -33.79 5.39 38.49
C TYR A 929 -34.39 5.80 37.13
N GLU A 930 -33.56 6.15 36.16
CA GLU A 930 -34.01 6.46 34.81
C GLU A 930 -34.65 5.24 34.13
N ASN A 931 -35.83 5.45 33.56
CA ASN A 931 -36.48 4.47 32.69
C ASN A 931 -35.54 4.00 31.56
N HIS A 932 -35.51 2.70 31.26
CA HIS A 932 -34.68 2.14 30.18
C HIS A 932 -34.93 2.81 28.80
N LYS A 933 -36.13 3.34 28.56
CA LYS A 933 -36.46 4.09 27.35
C LYS A 933 -35.72 5.42 27.25
N TYR A 934 -35.40 6.07 28.37
CA TYR A 934 -34.52 7.25 28.39
C TYR A 934 -33.14 6.89 27.81
N PHE A 935 -32.53 5.81 28.31
CA PHE A 935 -31.25 5.33 27.79
C PHE A 935 -31.34 4.88 26.33
N LEU A 936 -32.45 4.29 25.90
CA LEU A 936 -32.67 3.93 24.50
C LEU A 936 -32.70 5.17 23.59
N GLY A 937 -33.28 6.28 24.04
CA GLY A 937 -33.26 7.57 23.35
C GLY A 937 -31.83 8.11 23.20
N VAL A 938 -31.12 8.25 24.32
CA VAL A 938 -29.74 8.77 24.35
C VAL A 938 -28.80 7.90 23.51
N CYS A 939 -28.88 6.57 23.64
CA CYS A 939 -27.99 5.64 22.93
C CYS A 939 -28.33 5.49 21.44
N ASN A 940 -29.49 5.93 20.95
CA ASN A 940 -29.77 5.99 19.51
C ASN A 940 -29.48 7.37 18.90
N SER A 941 -29.14 8.37 19.71
CA SER A 941 -28.92 9.75 19.25
C SER A 941 -27.68 9.94 18.38
N LYS A 942 -27.64 11.08 17.66
CA LYS A 942 -26.46 11.55 16.93
C LYS A 942 -25.25 11.83 17.84
N ILE A 943 -25.43 12.04 19.14
CA ILE A 943 -24.30 12.26 20.07
C ILE A 943 -23.50 10.97 20.27
N LEU A 944 -24.16 9.83 20.47
CA LEU A 944 -23.43 8.56 20.50
C LEU A 944 -22.80 8.27 19.13
N HIS A 945 -23.50 8.58 18.03
CA HIS A 945 -22.96 8.41 16.69
C HIS A 945 -21.65 9.20 16.50
N PHE A 946 -21.68 10.50 16.79
CA PHE A 946 -20.52 11.39 16.73
C PHE A 946 -19.38 10.89 17.63
N PHE A 947 -19.68 10.51 18.88
CA PHE A 947 -18.69 9.99 19.80
C PHE A 947 -18.00 8.73 19.26
N LEU A 948 -18.77 7.79 18.69
CA LEU A 948 -18.22 6.54 18.15
C LEU A 948 -17.49 6.74 16.82
N GLN A 949 -17.93 7.69 15.97
CA GLN A 949 -17.18 8.09 14.77
C GLN A 949 -15.81 8.69 15.12
N ALA A 950 -15.74 9.41 16.23
CA ALA A 950 -14.51 10.02 16.70
C ALA A 950 -13.61 8.99 17.41
N THR A 951 -14.14 8.25 18.38
CA THR A 951 -13.36 7.46 19.34
C THR A 951 -13.28 5.97 18.99
N GLY A 952 -14.24 5.46 18.22
CA GLY A 952 -14.41 4.05 17.90
C GLY A 952 -13.64 3.61 16.65
N THR A 953 -13.93 2.38 16.20
CA THR A 953 -13.41 1.86 14.93
C THR A 953 -14.42 2.08 13.81
N VAL A 954 -14.06 2.94 12.87
CA VAL A 954 -14.78 3.14 11.61
C VAL A 954 -14.23 2.17 10.55
N LEU A 955 -15.13 1.53 9.83
CA LEU A 955 -14.90 0.62 8.73
C LEU A 955 -15.31 1.30 7.42
N ARG A 956 -14.82 0.77 6.30
CA ARG A 956 -15.14 1.26 4.96
C ARG A 956 -16.65 1.43 4.74
N GLY A 957 -17.04 2.56 4.13
CA GLY A 957 -18.44 2.89 3.86
C GLY A 957 -19.19 3.48 5.06
N GLY A 958 -18.45 4.07 6.01
CA GLY A 958 -19.02 4.73 7.18
C GLY A 958 -19.55 3.80 8.28
N TYR A 959 -19.37 2.49 8.18
CA TYR A 959 -19.81 1.56 9.22
C TYR A 959 -18.94 1.66 10.48
N ILE A 960 -19.52 1.45 11.65
CA ILE A 960 -18.87 1.62 12.95
C ILE A 960 -19.06 0.36 13.78
N ARG A 961 -18.05 0.03 14.59
CA ARG A 961 -18.13 -1.07 15.56
C ARG A 961 -18.67 -0.63 16.92
N PHE A 962 -19.75 -1.24 17.37
CA PHE A 962 -20.43 -1.07 18.65
C PHE A 962 -19.99 -2.16 19.63
N LEU A 963 -18.69 -2.14 19.99
CA LEU A 963 -18.12 -3.05 20.97
C LEU A 963 -18.14 -2.47 22.37
N PRO A 964 -18.17 -3.31 23.44
CA PRO A 964 -18.11 -2.83 24.82
C PRO A 964 -16.92 -1.88 25.07
N LEU A 965 -15.76 -2.15 24.46
CA LEU A 965 -14.58 -1.28 24.57
C LEU A 965 -14.83 0.17 24.11
N TYR A 966 -15.69 0.38 23.11
CA TYR A 966 -15.99 1.71 22.55
C TYR A 966 -17.26 2.33 23.13
N LEU A 967 -18.19 1.49 23.60
CA LEU A 967 -19.44 1.92 24.22
C LEU A 967 -19.26 2.31 25.68
N SER A 968 -18.49 1.53 26.45
CA SER A 968 -18.26 1.74 27.88
C SER A 968 -17.77 3.16 28.23
N PRO A 969 -16.81 3.76 27.47
CA PRO A 969 -16.30 5.10 27.79
C PRO A 969 -17.23 6.26 27.41
N PHE A 970 -18.39 6.00 26.77
CA PHE A 970 -19.29 7.06 26.34
C PHE A 970 -19.79 7.87 27.54
N PRO A 971 -19.55 9.19 27.62
CA PRO A 971 -20.05 10.03 28.71
C PRO A 971 -21.57 10.13 28.64
N ILE A 972 -22.26 9.72 29.71
CA ILE A 972 -23.71 9.63 29.73
C ILE A 972 -24.31 10.65 30.70
N ARG A 973 -25.31 11.41 30.22
CA ARG A 973 -26.08 12.32 31.09
C ARG A 973 -27.06 11.51 31.93
N ARG A 974 -26.78 11.44 33.24
CA ARG A 974 -27.73 10.97 34.26
C ARG A 974 -28.76 12.05 34.58
N ILE A 975 -29.89 11.68 35.15
CA ILE A 975 -30.93 12.64 35.57
C ILE A 975 -30.85 12.83 37.08
N ASP A 976 -30.80 14.09 37.51
CA ASP A 976 -31.02 14.45 38.90
C ASP A 976 -32.52 14.50 39.19
N PHE A 977 -33.01 13.49 39.92
CA PHE A 977 -34.41 13.38 40.30
C PHE A 977 -34.83 14.33 41.43
N ASP A 978 -33.91 15.13 41.97
CA ASP A 978 -34.24 16.25 42.85
C ASP A 978 -34.48 17.55 42.05
N ASN A 979 -34.17 17.56 40.74
CA ASN A 979 -34.36 18.71 39.86
C ASN A 979 -35.60 18.54 38.96
N ALA A 980 -36.64 19.32 39.21
CA ALA A 980 -37.90 19.27 38.46
C ALA A 980 -37.74 19.49 36.94
N ALA A 981 -36.77 20.30 36.50
CA ALA A 981 -36.52 20.52 35.08
C ALA A 981 -35.92 19.28 34.40
N GLU A 982 -35.00 18.58 35.08
CA GLU A 982 -34.41 17.34 34.57
C GLU A 982 -35.41 16.18 34.56
N ILE A 983 -36.28 16.10 35.56
CA ILE A 983 -37.40 15.15 35.59
C ILE A 983 -38.32 15.39 34.38
N ALA A 984 -38.69 16.64 34.10
CA ALA A 984 -39.53 16.95 32.94
C ALA A 984 -38.85 16.56 31.60
N MET A 985 -37.53 16.76 31.48
CA MET A 985 -36.76 16.32 30.31
C MET A 985 -36.71 14.79 30.20
N HIS A 986 -36.57 14.08 31.33
CA HIS A 986 -36.62 12.62 31.38
C HIS A 986 -37.97 12.09 30.89
N GLU A 987 -39.07 12.59 31.44
CA GLU A 987 -40.43 12.18 31.07
C GLU A 987 -40.73 12.48 29.59
N HIS A 988 -40.27 13.64 29.10
CA HIS A 988 -40.41 14.01 27.69
C HIS A 988 -39.63 13.04 26.78
N MET A 989 -38.38 12.68 27.13
CA MET A 989 -37.60 11.68 26.39
C MET A 989 -38.31 10.33 26.36
N VAL A 990 -38.84 9.86 27.50
CA VAL A 990 -39.57 8.60 27.58
C VAL A 990 -40.80 8.62 26.68
N SER A 991 -41.59 9.70 26.69
CA SER A 991 -42.76 9.85 25.84
C SER A 991 -42.43 9.84 24.34
N LEU A 992 -41.34 10.51 23.93
CA LEU A 992 -40.86 10.50 22.55
C LEU A 992 -40.42 9.10 22.12
N VAL A 993 -39.70 8.37 22.98
CA VAL A 993 -39.23 7.02 22.68
C VAL A 993 -40.40 6.02 22.66
N GLU A 994 -41.41 6.18 23.50
CA GLU A 994 -42.65 5.39 23.42
C GLU A 994 -43.38 5.61 22.11
N SER A 995 -43.52 6.87 21.69
CA SER A 995 -44.09 7.22 20.39
C SER A 995 -43.27 6.62 19.24
N MET A 996 -41.93 6.67 19.34
CA MET A 996 -41.03 6.07 18.34
C MET A 996 -41.22 4.55 18.22
N LEU A 997 -41.32 3.84 19.35
CA LEU A 997 -41.55 2.40 19.38
C LEU A 997 -42.93 2.03 18.79
N ASP A 998 -43.99 2.78 19.11
CA ASP A 998 -45.33 2.59 18.54
C ASP A 998 -45.33 2.80 17.01
N LEU A 999 -44.73 3.91 16.55
CA LEU A 999 -44.64 4.22 15.13
C LEU A 999 -43.93 3.11 14.34
N ASN A 1000 -42.83 2.57 14.87
CA ASN A 1000 -42.11 1.46 14.24
C ASN A 1000 -42.92 0.16 14.28
N ALA A 1001 -43.65 -0.11 15.36
CA ALA A 1001 -44.54 -1.27 15.45
C ALA A 1001 -45.68 -1.22 14.42
N ARG A 1002 -46.27 -0.04 14.21
CA ARG A 1002 -47.29 0.20 13.18
C ARG A 1002 -46.72 0.11 11.77
N LEU A 1003 -45.52 0.65 11.55
CA LEU A 1003 -44.81 0.55 10.28
C LEU A 1003 -44.51 -0.91 9.91
N ALA A 1004 -44.20 -1.77 10.89
CA ALA A 1004 -43.91 -3.18 10.63
C ALA A 1004 -45.11 -4.01 10.12
N VAL A 1005 -46.35 -3.50 10.27
CA VAL A 1005 -47.58 -4.21 9.89
C VAL A 1005 -48.42 -3.48 8.83
N VAL A 1006 -48.04 -2.25 8.47
CA VAL A 1006 -48.78 -1.45 7.48
C VAL A 1006 -48.68 -2.07 6.09
N LYS A 1007 -49.79 -2.03 5.33
CA LYS A 1007 -49.86 -2.55 3.95
C LYS A 1007 -50.08 -1.45 2.91
N SER A 1008 -50.54 -0.27 3.35
CA SER A 1008 -50.82 0.87 2.48
C SER A 1008 -49.56 1.70 2.25
N PRO A 1009 -49.11 1.88 1.00
CA PRO A 1009 -47.93 2.70 0.70
C PRO A 1009 -48.05 4.15 1.17
N HIS A 1010 -49.26 4.71 1.17
CA HIS A 1010 -49.49 6.09 1.63
C HIS A 1010 -49.30 6.22 3.15
N GLU A 1011 -49.86 5.30 3.92
CA GLU A 1011 -49.70 5.28 5.38
C GLU A 1011 -48.25 4.98 5.77
N GLU A 1012 -47.56 4.13 5.01
CA GLU A 1012 -46.13 3.85 5.20
C GLU A 1012 -45.29 5.13 5.10
N VAL A 1013 -45.48 5.94 4.04
CA VAL A 1013 -44.79 7.23 3.87
C VAL A 1013 -45.14 8.21 4.99
N MET A 1014 -46.39 8.23 5.45
CA MET A 1014 -46.80 9.10 6.56
C MET A 1014 -46.11 8.70 7.88
N LEU A 1015 -46.09 7.41 8.20
CA LEU A 1015 -45.41 6.88 9.39
C LEU A 1015 -43.89 7.14 9.34
N GLN A 1016 -43.26 6.95 8.19
CA GLN A 1016 -41.83 7.27 7.99
C GLN A 1016 -41.54 8.76 8.26
N ARG A 1017 -42.40 9.68 7.78
CA ARG A 1017 -42.25 11.12 8.07
C ARG A 1017 -42.39 11.44 9.55
N GLN A 1018 -43.33 10.80 10.25
CA GLN A 1018 -43.49 10.95 11.70
C GLN A 1018 -42.28 10.41 12.46
N ILE A 1019 -41.76 9.24 12.07
CA ILE A 1019 -40.53 8.67 12.64
C ILE A 1019 -39.37 9.65 12.48
N VAL A 1020 -39.14 10.21 11.29
CA VAL A 1020 -38.06 11.20 11.07
C VAL A 1020 -38.25 12.45 11.92
N ALA A 1021 -39.48 12.93 12.08
CA ALA A 1021 -39.76 14.09 12.93
C ALA A 1021 -39.51 13.81 14.42
N THR A 1022 -39.96 12.66 14.93
CA THR A 1022 -39.73 12.23 16.31
C THR A 1022 -38.25 11.99 16.58
N ASP A 1023 -37.51 11.41 15.63
CA ASP A 1023 -36.06 11.17 15.75
C ASP A 1023 -35.31 12.51 15.90
N ARG A 1024 -35.71 13.52 15.12
CA ARG A 1024 -35.17 14.88 15.24
C ARG A 1024 -35.48 15.52 16.60
N GLN A 1025 -36.69 15.31 17.13
CA GLN A 1025 -37.06 15.82 18.46
C GLN A 1025 -36.23 15.16 19.57
N ILE A 1026 -35.99 13.84 19.47
CA ILE A 1026 -35.09 13.11 20.37
C ILE A 1026 -33.68 13.71 20.30
N ASP A 1027 -33.11 13.89 19.10
CA ASP A 1027 -31.78 14.47 18.95
C ASP A 1027 -31.69 15.89 19.53
N MET A 1028 -32.69 16.75 19.29
CA MET A 1028 -32.73 18.11 19.87
C MET A 1028 -32.78 18.09 21.41
N LEU A 1029 -33.56 17.18 21.99
CA LEU A 1029 -33.61 17.00 23.43
C LEU A 1029 -32.28 16.49 23.99
N VAL A 1030 -31.62 15.57 23.29
CA VAL A 1030 -30.27 15.10 23.66
C VAL A 1030 -29.25 16.24 23.56
N TYR A 1031 -29.28 17.08 22.52
CA TYR A 1031 -28.37 18.23 22.44
C TYR A 1031 -28.55 19.19 23.62
N SER A 1032 -29.78 19.38 24.06
CA SER A 1032 -30.11 20.19 25.25
C SER A 1032 -29.60 19.53 26.53
N LEU A 1033 -29.71 18.19 26.66
CA LEU A 1033 -29.17 17.45 27.82
C LEU A 1033 -27.65 17.57 27.99
N TYR A 1034 -26.93 17.82 26.89
CA TYR A 1034 -25.47 18.02 26.87
C TYR A 1034 -25.08 19.50 26.69
N ASP A 1035 -26.03 20.43 26.85
CA ASP A 1035 -25.86 21.88 26.76
C ASP A 1035 -25.20 22.38 25.47
N LEU A 1036 -25.37 21.69 24.34
CA LEU A 1036 -24.68 22.03 23.08
C LEU A 1036 -25.22 23.31 22.45
N THR A 1037 -24.29 24.17 22.00
CA THR A 1037 -24.58 25.39 21.23
C THR A 1037 -24.88 25.06 19.76
N GLU A 1038 -25.50 25.99 19.02
CA GLU A 1038 -25.78 25.79 17.59
C GLU A 1038 -24.52 25.48 16.76
N SER A 1039 -23.38 26.10 17.09
CA SER A 1039 -22.11 25.81 16.43
C SER A 1039 -21.61 24.38 16.69
N GLU A 1040 -21.77 23.89 17.92
CA GLU A 1040 -21.39 22.53 18.30
C GLU A 1040 -22.33 21.49 17.67
N ILE A 1041 -23.64 21.79 17.63
CA ILE A 1041 -24.63 20.96 16.94
C ILE A 1041 -24.28 20.80 15.45
N LYS A 1042 -23.91 21.90 14.77
CA LYS A 1042 -23.46 21.82 13.36
C LYS A 1042 -22.23 20.92 13.18
N ILE A 1043 -21.31 20.89 14.15
CA ILE A 1043 -20.15 19.99 14.11
C ILE A 1043 -20.59 18.53 14.22
N VAL A 1044 -21.49 18.22 15.18
CA VAL A 1044 -22.07 16.88 15.35
C VAL A 1044 -22.78 16.44 14.08
N GLU A 1045 -23.71 17.25 13.56
CA GLU A 1045 -24.49 16.90 12.38
C GLU A 1045 -23.63 16.72 11.13
N LYS A 1046 -22.63 17.58 10.91
CA LYS A 1046 -21.72 17.46 9.76
C LYS A 1046 -20.93 16.15 9.80
N ASN A 1047 -20.48 15.70 10.97
CA ASN A 1047 -19.76 14.42 11.09
C ASN A 1047 -20.69 13.22 10.85
N CYS A 1048 -21.93 13.30 11.33
CA CYS A 1048 -22.91 12.23 11.14
C CYS A 1048 -23.48 12.14 9.71
N ASN A 1049 -23.49 13.24 8.95
CA ASN A 1049 -24.09 13.34 7.61
C ASN A 1049 -23.10 13.14 6.45
N ASN A 1050 -21.82 12.85 6.71
CA ASN A 1050 -20.84 12.52 5.66
C ASN A 1050 -21.04 11.08 5.12
N GLN A 1051 -22.22 10.82 4.53
CA GLN A 1051 -22.50 9.68 3.64
C GLN A 1051 -22.91 10.18 2.26
#